data_AF-A0A3G8GH94-F1
#
_entry.id   AF-A0A3G8GH94-F1
#
_cell.length_a   1.000
_cell.length_b   1.000
_cell.length_c   1.000
_cell.angle_alpha   90.00
_cell.angle_beta   90.00
_cell.angle_gamma   90.00
#
_symmetry.space_group_name_H-M   'P 1'
#
loop_
_entity.id
_entity.type
_entity.pdbx_description
1 polymer ?
#
loop_
_entity_poly.entity_id
_entity_poly.type
_entity_poly.pdbx_seq_one_letter_code
_entity_poly.pdbx_strand_id
1 'polypeptide(L)'
;MSQHALSPLFDPRSLIAVSDRPLPLMASLPAALRARTTELRLDERQACVLPAELAQAAERPDLAVVSVPRAALRTTLETLAPARPRAVAVLTHEPSLEDNDFCRAWASDHDCVLLGPHSFGLQRPHAGLNASVHPSLGRSGRVALVTQSRSIMAVVMDWADDNRTGFSTVVSLGSEAALDVPRVLDFLVADARTDSIALYLEDVRDAREFMSAIRAAASVKPVVVLKAGHAGRGRTSVRPLAADEAASALPPGPPTVPSDMVFDAALRRAGAVRVRYFVQLFSAVKALGFAKLPSGRRIAVLANGSGPAQLALDQLGPGRPVMRAELSEDTRRQLADTLSANAWTDNPVVEFSAPDPQACAQAVQAIVADAGVDGVLAVLSPDPEADMRAVAQALAASAPKAPKPVITCFMGDAAMRPLRRILDDAGSPSFRTPEAAVDAFGNLATYHYNQQLLLQTPPPEPPGQEPDLAGARILLDGARREGRLTLTEPESKALLAAFHIPVVQVLLARTPAEAVIAAQQIGFPVAIKIDSPDVVRKSAVRGVHLDIRNSTELVTAYQRMLANAHAAAPQAYIEGITVEAMAGPPGSAKVSMGVARDTLFGPVIRFGSARSRSESPSNRSLELPPLNGFLARRLMERSPVWRYTLAGQLSPRAVDALEDVLVRISEIVCALPDIETIDIDPVMIDGDRVVAADTRITLTRETAGDADAGLGGYAHMAIHPYPARLVRHLQFKDGSPYTIRPIRPEDAAPLQDFTRQLSEHTRYMRFISFMRELSPRTLARYTQVDYHRELALVATIWETDPDHSGELRETVIGVARYLLNADGESAEYALVIGDAWQRRGLGIQLMTTLVDAARRQGLAVIEGVVLGNNRPMLTLMGRLGFHIDVDPDDFSMRRVWLRLRNDDPATDAGTAG
;
A
#
# COMPACT_ATOMS: atom_id res chain seq x y z
N MET A 1 6.33 0.17 27.32
CA MET A 1 6.45 -0.03 25.86
C MET A 1 7.75 -0.77 25.63
N SER A 2 7.68 -1.98 25.08
CA SER A 2 8.86 -2.73 24.64
C SER A 2 9.65 -1.89 23.63
N GLN A 3 10.98 -1.92 23.72
CA GLN A 3 11.84 -1.27 22.74
C GLN A 3 11.71 -1.98 21.39
N HIS A 4 11.68 -1.23 20.29
CA HIS A 4 11.57 -1.80 18.95
C HIS A 4 12.80 -2.67 18.64
N ALA A 5 12.65 -3.74 17.85
CA ALA A 5 13.75 -4.64 17.51
C ALA A 5 14.95 -3.93 16.85
N LEU A 6 14.70 -2.81 16.16
CA LEU A 6 15.72 -1.96 15.52
C LEU A 6 16.28 -0.85 16.42
N SER A 7 15.84 -0.75 17.68
CA SER A 7 16.37 0.25 18.63
C SER A 7 17.90 0.17 18.82
N PRO A 8 18.56 -1.01 18.86
CA PRO A 8 20.02 -1.07 18.93
C PRO A 8 20.72 -0.41 17.73
N LEU A 9 20.09 -0.37 16.55
CA LEU A 9 20.63 0.26 15.35
C LEU A 9 20.40 1.78 15.34
N PHE A 10 19.21 2.25 15.72
CA PHE A 10 18.82 3.66 15.60
C PHE A 10 18.98 4.50 16.87
N ASP A 11 18.95 3.89 18.05
CA ASP A 11 19.12 4.56 19.35
C ASP A 11 20.12 3.78 20.25
N PRO A 12 21.36 3.52 19.78
CA PRO A 12 22.36 2.73 20.52
C PRO A 12 22.83 3.44 21.80
N ARG A 13 23.10 2.65 22.84
CA ARG A 13 23.71 3.11 24.10
C ARG A 13 25.18 2.72 24.22
N SER A 14 25.65 1.81 23.37
CA SER A 14 27.05 1.34 23.29
C SER A 14 27.45 1.06 21.85
N LEU A 15 28.72 1.32 21.50
CA LEU A 15 29.21 1.24 20.13
C LEU A 15 30.57 0.55 20.01
N ILE A 16 30.77 -0.18 18.91
CA ILE A 16 32.09 -0.59 18.43
C ILE A 16 32.29 0.01 17.04
N ALA A 17 33.40 0.70 16.80
CA ALA A 17 33.72 1.25 15.48
C ALA A 17 34.97 0.56 14.94
N VAL A 18 34.81 -0.28 13.91
CA VAL A 18 35.93 -0.94 13.23
C VAL A 18 36.18 -0.26 11.89
N SER A 19 37.36 0.31 11.72
CA SER A 19 37.67 1.03 10.48
C SER A 19 39.14 1.05 10.08
N ASP A 20 39.38 1.03 8.77
CA ASP A 20 40.70 1.27 8.16
C ASP A 20 41.08 2.76 8.10
N ARG A 21 40.08 3.65 8.17
CA ARG A 21 40.25 5.11 8.14
C ARG A 21 39.38 5.82 9.18
N PRO A 22 39.73 7.05 9.60
CA PRO A 22 38.93 7.82 10.55
C PRO A 22 37.47 7.95 10.09
N LEU A 23 36.54 7.45 10.90
CA LEU A 23 35.11 7.62 10.67
C LEU A 23 34.64 8.94 11.30
N PRO A 24 33.72 9.67 10.66
CA PRO A 24 33.16 10.91 11.19
C PRO A 24 32.30 10.67 12.46
N LEU A 25 32.01 9.41 12.79
CA LEU A 25 31.26 8.97 13.97
C LEU A 25 31.73 9.67 15.25
N MET A 26 33.03 9.61 15.57
CA MET A 26 33.52 10.17 16.85
C MET A 26 33.33 11.67 16.97
N ALA A 27 33.36 12.40 15.85
CA ALA A 27 33.25 13.85 15.84
C ALA A 27 31.86 14.33 16.29
N SER A 28 30.80 13.56 16.01
CA SER A 28 29.42 13.95 16.32
C SER A 28 28.88 13.38 17.63
N LEU A 29 29.46 12.29 18.15
CA LEU A 29 28.90 11.57 19.30
C LEU A 29 28.77 12.44 20.56
N PRO A 30 27.63 12.38 21.27
CA PRO A 30 27.49 12.94 22.62
C PRO A 30 28.49 12.30 23.60
N ALA A 31 28.89 13.04 24.63
CA ALA A 31 29.90 12.60 25.59
C ALA A 31 29.57 11.25 26.27
N ALA A 32 28.30 11.03 26.63
CA ALA A 32 27.86 9.78 27.27
C ALA A 32 28.01 8.56 26.36
N LEU A 33 27.69 8.70 25.07
CA LEU A 33 27.81 7.61 24.10
C LEU A 33 29.27 7.39 23.68
N ARG A 34 30.04 8.48 23.54
CA ARG A 34 31.48 8.42 23.28
C ARG A 34 32.23 7.64 24.36
N ALA A 35 31.86 7.80 25.64
CA ALA A 35 32.45 7.05 26.75
C ALA A 35 32.15 5.54 26.70
N ARG A 36 31.08 5.13 25.99
CA ARG A 36 30.69 3.73 25.77
C ARG A 36 30.98 3.25 24.34
N THR A 37 31.92 3.90 23.67
CA THR A 37 32.33 3.57 22.31
C THR A 37 33.77 3.05 22.29
N THR A 38 33.99 1.90 21.66
CA THR A 38 35.33 1.35 21.44
C THR A 38 35.72 1.46 19.98
N GLU A 39 36.85 2.11 19.68
CA GLU A 39 37.40 2.16 18.32
C GLU A 39 38.44 1.04 18.11
N LEU A 40 38.28 0.27 17.03
CA LEU A 40 39.23 -0.73 16.57
C LEU A 40 39.78 -0.31 15.20
N ARG A 41 41.10 -0.20 15.10
CA ARG A 41 41.80 0.09 13.84
C ARG A 41 42.35 -1.20 13.25
N LEU A 42 42.31 -1.33 11.93
CA LEU A 42 43.00 -2.41 11.25
C LEU A 42 44.52 -2.19 11.30
N ASP A 43 45.27 -3.26 11.49
CA ASP A 43 46.73 -3.27 11.39
C ASP A 43 47.22 -3.35 9.94
N GLU A 44 48.53 -3.42 9.73
CA GLU A 44 49.15 -3.55 8.40
C GLU A 44 48.75 -4.84 7.66
N ARG A 45 48.26 -5.85 8.38
CA ARG A 45 47.75 -7.12 7.84
C ARG A 45 46.24 -7.09 7.62
N GLN A 46 45.61 -5.94 7.78
CA GLN A 46 44.16 -5.73 7.70
C GLN A 46 43.35 -6.53 8.73
N ALA A 47 43.96 -6.86 9.87
CA ALA A 47 43.30 -7.52 10.99
C ALA A 47 43.05 -6.54 12.14
N CYS A 48 42.06 -6.83 12.97
CA CYS A 48 41.87 -6.15 14.25
C CYS A 48 41.83 -7.16 15.39
N VAL A 49 42.09 -6.71 16.61
CA VAL A 49 41.96 -7.54 17.81
C VAL A 49 40.80 -7.01 18.64
N LEU A 50 39.86 -7.88 18.97
CA LEU A 50 38.78 -7.57 19.90
C LEU A 50 39.32 -7.61 21.34
N PRO A 51 39.18 -6.53 22.13
CA PRO A 51 39.56 -6.53 23.55
C PRO A 51 38.83 -7.63 24.34
N ALA A 52 39.54 -8.28 25.26
CA ALA A 52 39.00 -9.39 26.03
C ALA A 52 37.78 -8.98 26.87
N GLU A 53 37.75 -7.72 27.34
CA GLU A 53 36.62 -7.19 28.11
C GLU A 53 35.33 -7.15 27.28
N LEU A 54 35.42 -6.86 25.97
CA LEU A 54 34.27 -6.86 25.06
C LEU A 54 33.84 -8.27 24.67
N ALA A 55 34.80 -9.19 24.53
CA ALA A 55 34.53 -10.59 24.20
C ALA A 55 33.83 -11.33 25.37
N GLN A 56 34.10 -10.92 26.62
CA GLN A 56 33.58 -11.54 27.83
C GLN A 56 32.49 -10.70 28.53
N ALA A 57 32.07 -9.59 27.92
CA ALA A 57 31.05 -8.71 28.50
C ALA A 57 29.71 -9.45 28.65
N ALA A 58 29.08 -9.33 29.82
CA ALA A 58 27.73 -9.85 30.05
C ALA A 58 26.66 -9.09 29.25
N GLU A 59 26.89 -7.80 28.97
CA GLU A 59 25.99 -6.95 28.17
C GLU A 59 26.49 -6.86 26.73
N ARG A 60 25.66 -7.32 25.77
CA ARG A 60 25.94 -7.23 24.33
C ARG A 60 26.02 -5.75 23.90
N PRO A 61 27.04 -5.33 23.12
CA PRO A 61 27.07 -4.01 22.50
C PRO A 61 25.85 -3.77 21.60
N ASP A 62 25.33 -2.55 21.55
CA ASP A 62 24.13 -2.25 20.77
C ASP A 62 24.41 -2.20 19.26
N LEU A 63 25.46 -1.48 18.85
CA LEU A 63 25.79 -1.31 17.43
C LEU A 63 27.30 -1.41 17.17
N ALA A 64 27.69 -2.24 16.19
CA ALA A 64 29.03 -2.19 15.60
C ALA A 64 29.00 -1.53 14.21
N VAL A 65 29.83 -0.52 13.97
CA VAL A 65 29.99 0.13 12.67
C VAL A 65 31.27 -0.38 12.02
N VAL A 66 31.14 -1.07 10.89
CA VAL A 66 32.24 -1.74 10.18
C VAL A 66 32.47 -1.06 8.84
N SER A 67 33.60 -0.37 8.72
CA SER A 67 34.06 0.28 7.48
C SER A 67 35.47 -0.21 7.15
N VAL A 68 35.55 -1.37 6.51
CA VAL A 68 36.81 -2.04 6.17
C VAL A 68 36.87 -2.39 4.68
N PRO A 69 38.07 -2.57 4.09
CA PRO A 69 38.22 -3.10 2.75
C PRO A 69 37.53 -4.46 2.61
N ARG A 70 37.06 -4.79 1.39
CA ARG A 70 36.32 -6.04 1.13
C ARG A 70 37.10 -7.28 1.60
N ALA A 71 38.41 -7.32 1.37
CA ALA A 71 39.28 -8.43 1.76
C ALA A 71 39.28 -8.71 3.28
N ALA A 72 39.02 -7.70 4.11
CA ALA A 72 39.03 -7.81 5.56
C ALA A 72 37.64 -8.03 6.19
N LEU A 73 36.56 -7.93 5.40
CA LEU A 73 35.18 -7.96 5.92
C LEU A 73 34.87 -9.25 6.70
N ARG A 74 35.18 -10.41 6.12
CA ARG A 74 34.87 -11.72 6.74
C ARG A 74 35.61 -11.90 8.05
N THR A 75 36.93 -11.73 8.01
CA THR A 75 37.80 -11.82 9.19
C THR A 75 37.37 -10.83 10.29
N THR A 76 36.92 -9.63 9.91
CA THR A 76 36.44 -8.62 10.86
C THR A 76 35.15 -9.07 11.55
N LEU A 77 34.17 -9.59 10.80
CA LEU A 77 32.91 -10.07 11.35
C LEU A 77 33.11 -11.32 12.24
N GLU A 78 34.02 -12.23 11.84
CA GLU A 78 34.43 -13.36 12.68
C GLU A 78 35.11 -12.89 13.98
N THR A 79 35.94 -11.85 13.91
CA THR A 79 36.58 -11.26 15.10
C THR A 79 35.57 -10.61 16.05
N LEU A 80 34.47 -10.06 15.51
CA LEU A 80 33.39 -9.46 16.30
C LEU A 80 32.38 -10.48 16.85
N ALA A 81 32.38 -11.71 16.31
CA ALA A 81 31.43 -12.76 16.70
C ALA A 81 31.36 -13.01 18.22
N PRO A 82 32.49 -13.06 18.97
CA PRO A 82 32.44 -13.25 20.43
C PRO A 82 31.72 -12.13 21.18
N ALA A 83 31.84 -10.87 20.73
CA ALA A 83 31.14 -9.74 21.35
C ALA A 83 29.62 -9.75 21.09
N ARG A 84 29.17 -10.48 20.05
CA ARG A 84 27.76 -10.62 19.64
C ARG A 84 26.98 -9.30 19.67
N PRO A 85 27.39 -8.26 18.92
CA PRO A 85 26.64 -7.01 18.89
C PRO A 85 25.18 -7.25 18.48
N ARG A 86 24.25 -6.45 19.02
CA ARG A 86 22.81 -6.56 18.69
C ARG A 86 22.51 -6.08 17.27
N ALA A 87 23.26 -5.09 16.78
CA ALA A 87 23.22 -4.61 15.42
C ALA A 87 24.62 -4.38 14.82
N VAL A 88 24.74 -4.51 13.50
CA VAL A 88 25.96 -4.21 12.74
C VAL A 88 25.62 -3.37 11.52
N ALA A 89 26.38 -2.30 11.27
CA ALA A 89 26.31 -1.50 10.06
C ALA A 89 27.57 -1.70 9.21
N VAL A 90 27.43 -2.37 8.07
CA VAL A 90 28.53 -2.70 7.14
C VAL A 90 28.57 -1.71 5.97
N LEU A 91 29.59 -0.85 5.97
CA LEU A 91 29.71 0.31 5.06
C LEU A 91 30.58 0.07 3.80
N THR A 92 31.09 -1.16 3.63
CA THR A 92 32.06 -1.61 2.60
C THR A 92 31.75 -1.09 1.18
N HIS A 93 32.75 -1.03 0.29
CA HIS A 93 32.67 -0.23 -0.95
C HIS A 93 32.34 -0.99 -2.25
N GLU A 94 32.69 -2.28 -2.37
CA GLU A 94 32.55 -3.03 -3.63
C GLU A 94 31.43 -4.09 -3.62
N PRO A 95 30.34 -3.93 -4.40
CA PRO A 95 29.19 -4.85 -4.36
C PRO A 95 29.58 -6.30 -4.71
N SER A 96 29.05 -7.26 -3.95
CA SER A 96 29.30 -8.69 -4.12
C SER A 96 28.12 -9.52 -3.59
N LEU A 97 27.63 -10.47 -4.38
CA LEU A 97 26.56 -11.38 -3.96
C LEU A 97 27.04 -12.34 -2.85
N GLU A 98 28.26 -12.87 -2.97
CA GLU A 98 28.86 -13.76 -1.96
C GLU A 98 28.96 -13.11 -0.57
N ASP A 99 29.17 -11.79 -0.53
CA ASP A 99 29.24 -11.04 0.72
C ASP A 99 27.83 -10.76 1.28
N ASN A 100 26.81 -10.65 0.42
CA ASN A 100 25.42 -10.56 0.89
C ASN A 100 24.98 -11.84 1.59
N ASP A 101 25.25 -13.00 0.97
CA ASP A 101 24.84 -14.29 1.54
C ASP A 101 25.60 -14.58 2.83
N PHE A 102 26.90 -14.28 2.89
CA PHE A 102 27.69 -14.39 4.11
C PHE A 102 27.17 -13.48 5.23
N CYS A 103 26.94 -12.19 4.94
CA CYS A 103 26.42 -11.25 5.93
C CYS A 103 25.04 -11.69 6.44
N ARG A 104 24.17 -12.22 5.57
CA ARG A 104 22.85 -12.73 5.97
C ARG A 104 22.97 -13.93 6.90
N ALA A 105 23.79 -14.92 6.54
CA ALA A 105 24.04 -16.09 7.38
C ALA A 105 24.64 -15.70 8.73
N TRP A 106 25.68 -14.87 8.72
CA TRP A 106 26.33 -14.39 9.95
C TRP A 106 25.34 -13.65 10.87
N ALA A 107 24.48 -12.78 10.31
CA ALA A 107 23.47 -12.05 11.07
C ALA A 107 22.46 -12.99 11.74
N SER A 108 22.02 -14.03 11.02
CA SER A 108 21.12 -15.07 11.53
C SER A 108 21.76 -15.88 12.66
N ASP A 109 22.98 -16.38 12.45
CA ASP A 109 23.69 -17.24 13.43
C ASP A 109 23.97 -16.53 14.76
N HIS A 110 24.07 -15.20 14.73
CA HIS A 110 24.41 -14.40 15.91
C HIS A 110 23.23 -13.63 16.50
N ASP A 111 22.01 -13.79 15.98
CA ASP A 111 20.83 -13.03 16.37
C ASP A 111 21.11 -11.51 16.34
N CYS A 112 21.49 -11.03 15.15
CA CYS A 112 21.98 -9.67 14.93
C CYS A 112 21.24 -8.98 13.79
N VAL A 113 20.88 -7.71 13.98
CA VAL A 113 20.34 -6.86 12.92
C VAL A 113 21.49 -6.31 12.06
N LEU A 114 21.54 -6.66 10.78
CA LEU A 114 22.61 -6.19 9.89
C LEU A 114 22.11 -5.20 8.82
N LEU A 115 22.62 -3.97 8.89
CA LEU A 115 22.48 -2.92 7.87
C LEU A 115 23.63 -3.05 6.85
N GLY A 116 23.29 -3.15 5.57
CA GLY A 116 24.25 -3.35 4.48
C GLY A 116 24.31 -4.81 3.99
N PRO A 117 25.45 -5.26 3.41
CA PRO A 117 26.67 -4.51 3.14
C PRO A 117 26.44 -3.42 2.08
N HIS A 118 27.47 -2.66 1.72
CA HIS A 118 27.39 -1.55 0.76
C HIS A 118 26.49 -0.40 1.16
N SER A 119 26.22 -0.29 2.45
CA SER A 119 25.47 0.83 3.03
C SER A 119 26.33 2.10 3.01
N PHE A 120 25.69 3.26 2.80
CA PHE A 120 26.31 4.54 3.14
C PHE A 120 26.33 4.79 4.66
N GLY A 121 25.53 4.04 5.40
CA GLY A 121 25.32 4.09 6.84
C GLY A 121 24.01 4.78 7.20
N LEU A 122 23.94 5.27 8.44
CA LEU A 122 22.79 5.98 8.97
C LEU A 122 23.18 7.21 9.79
N GLN A 123 22.25 8.14 9.93
CA GLN A 123 22.36 9.28 10.83
C GLN A 123 21.06 9.46 11.63
N ARG A 124 21.23 9.85 12.90
CA ARG A 124 20.15 10.32 13.79
C ARG A 124 20.56 11.69 14.33
N PRO A 125 20.31 12.78 13.56
CA PRO A 125 20.76 14.13 13.89
C PRO A 125 20.46 14.60 15.31
N HIS A 126 19.24 14.36 15.79
CA HIS A 126 18.80 14.74 17.13
C HIS A 126 19.54 14.01 18.27
N ALA A 127 20.15 12.85 17.97
CA ALA A 127 20.92 12.05 18.92
C ALA A 127 22.44 12.29 18.78
N GLY A 128 22.88 13.14 17.85
CA GLY A 128 24.30 13.32 17.55
C GLY A 128 24.97 12.11 16.88
N LEU A 129 24.20 11.13 16.41
CA LEU A 129 24.75 9.90 15.84
C LEU A 129 24.97 10.04 14.33
N ASN A 130 26.23 10.00 13.89
CA ASN A 130 26.63 9.86 12.49
C ASN A 130 27.34 8.51 12.27
N ALA A 131 26.57 7.43 12.14
CA ALA A 131 27.06 6.11 11.79
C ALA A 131 27.10 5.91 10.26
N SER A 132 27.64 6.90 9.55
CA SER A 132 27.74 6.93 8.09
C SER A 132 29.12 7.37 7.62
N VAL A 133 29.37 7.26 6.31
CA VAL A 133 30.59 7.80 5.69
C VAL A 133 30.49 9.28 5.32
N HIS A 134 29.36 9.94 5.59
CA HIS A 134 29.19 11.37 5.35
C HIS A 134 30.03 12.20 6.33
N PRO A 135 30.82 13.20 5.90
CA PRO A 135 31.70 13.95 6.78
C PRO A 135 30.99 14.71 7.90
N SER A 136 29.80 15.26 7.63
CA SER A 136 29.02 16.04 8.58
C SER A 136 27.75 15.32 9.04
N LEU A 137 27.33 15.66 10.26
CA LEU A 137 26.00 15.31 10.77
C LEU A 137 24.97 16.27 10.17
N GLY A 138 23.89 15.72 9.60
CA GLY A 138 22.77 16.50 9.09
C GLY A 138 22.08 17.35 10.17
N ARG A 139 21.29 18.33 9.72
CA ARG A 139 20.46 19.14 10.63
C ARG A 139 19.34 18.30 11.23
N SER A 140 18.98 18.59 12.48
CA SER A 140 17.80 17.99 13.11
C SER A 140 16.51 18.47 12.42
N GLY A 141 15.63 17.53 12.09
CA GLY A 141 14.32 17.80 11.52
C GLY A 141 13.35 16.65 11.76
N ARG A 142 12.26 16.63 10.99
CA ARG A 142 11.12 15.71 11.19
C ARG A 142 10.89 14.73 10.03
N VAL A 143 11.72 14.81 8.99
CA VAL A 143 11.61 13.95 7.80
C VAL A 143 12.61 12.80 7.93
N ALA A 144 12.16 11.56 7.71
CA ALA A 144 13.04 10.42 7.54
C ALA A 144 13.37 10.20 6.06
N LEU A 145 14.64 9.97 5.73
CA LEU A 145 15.07 9.54 4.41
C LEU A 145 15.52 8.08 4.47
N VAL A 146 14.86 7.23 3.68
CA VAL A 146 15.22 5.82 3.50
C VAL A 146 15.59 5.60 2.05
N THR A 147 16.77 5.03 1.78
CA THR A 147 17.23 4.83 0.40
C THR A 147 17.97 3.51 0.24
N GLN A 148 17.70 2.79 -0.85
CA GLN A 148 18.50 1.63 -1.24
C GLN A 148 19.84 2.02 -1.88
N SER A 149 19.99 3.28 -2.31
CA SER A 149 21.18 3.78 -2.99
C SER A 149 22.04 4.66 -2.10
N ARG A 150 23.34 4.33 -2.05
CA ARG A 150 24.35 5.09 -1.31
C ARG A 150 24.62 6.47 -1.91
N SER A 151 24.65 6.57 -3.24
CA SER A 151 24.91 7.82 -3.96
C SER A 151 23.73 8.78 -3.83
N ILE A 152 22.50 8.25 -3.82
CA ILE A 152 21.31 9.07 -3.56
C ILE A 152 21.33 9.64 -2.15
N MET A 153 21.73 8.86 -1.13
CA MET A 153 21.92 9.40 0.22
C MET A 153 22.95 10.54 0.21
N ALA A 154 24.10 10.34 -0.42
CA ALA A 154 25.15 11.36 -0.49
C ALA A 154 24.66 12.66 -1.15
N VAL A 155 23.98 12.57 -2.29
CA VAL A 155 23.46 13.74 -3.01
C VAL A 155 22.37 14.46 -2.21
N VAL A 156 21.47 13.73 -1.54
CA VAL A 156 20.43 14.35 -0.72
C VAL A 156 21.02 15.04 0.52
N MET A 157 22.03 14.45 1.15
CA MET A 157 22.71 15.05 2.30
C MET A 157 23.48 16.33 1.92
N ASP A 158 24.18 16.33 0.78
CA ASP A 158 24.87 17.51 0.25
C ASP A 158 23.87 18.64 -0.08
N TRP A 159 22.77 18.30 -0.77
CA TRP A 159 21.71 19.26 -1.10
C TRP A 159 21.03 19.85 0.14
N ALA A 160 20.80 19.03 1.17
CA ALA A 160 20.07 19.44 2.37
C ALA A 160 20.81 20.50 3.18
N ASP A 161 22.15 20.49 3.16
CA ASP A 161 22.96 21.47 3.87
C ASP A 161 22.76 22.89 3.30
N ASP A 162 22.76 23.04 1.97
CA ASP A 162 22.53 24.33 1.31
C ASP A 162 21.06 24.82 1.43
N ASN A 163 20.12 23.88 1.47
CA ASN A 163 18.67 24.12 1.46
C ASN A 163 18.02 24.11 2.85
N ARG A 164 18.82 24.19 3.93
CA ARG A 164 18.35 24.31 5.32
C ARG A 164 17.38 23.19 5.73
N THR A 165 17.49 22.02 5.11
CA THR A 165 16.55 20.91 5.32
C THR A 165 17.11 19.94 6.38
N GLY A 166 16.31 19.62 7.39
CA GLY A 166 16.69 18.72 8.48
C GLY A 166 16.01 17.36 8.41
N PHE A 167 16.65 16.35 9.01
CA PHE A 167 16.15 14.98 9.04
C PHE A 167 15.98 14.47 10.48
N SER A 168 14.99 13.61 10.69
CA SER A 168 14.84 12.84 11.91
C SER A 168 15.78 11.63 11.89
N THR A 169 15.80 10.93 10.74
CA THR A 169 16.59 9.74 10.44
C THR A 169 17.01 9.77 8.98
N VAL A 170 18.25 9.39 8.69
CA VAL A 170 18.71 9.15 7.31
C VAL A 170 19.35 7.77 7.31
N VAL A 171 18.91 6.87 6.42
CA VAL A 171 19.47 5.52 6.35
C VAL A 171 19.59 5.04 4.91
N SER A 172 20.77 4.53 4.57
CA SER A 172 21.03 3.83 3.32
C SER A 172 21.11 2.34 3.56
N LEU A 173 20.23 1.54 2.97
CA LEU A 173 20.20 0.10 3.22
C LEU A 173 21.29 -0.67 2.48
N GLY A 174 21.83 -0.10 1.41
CA GLY A 174 22.84 -0.76 0.56
C GLY A 174 22.26 -2.00 -0.11
N SER A 175 23.01 -3.11 -0.08
CA SER A 175 22.62 -4.38 -0.69
C SER A 175 21.54 -5.14 0.06
N GLU A 176 21.14 -4.67 1.24
CA GLU A 176 19.90 -5.13 1.87
C GLU A 176 19.96 -6.61 2.28
N ALA A 177 21.14 -7.09 2.69
CA ALA A 177 21.40 -8.52 2.90
C ALA A 177 20.53 -9.15 4.00
N ALA A 178 20.26 -8.40 5.08
CA ALA A 178 19.44 -8.86 6.20
C ALA A 178 18.37 -7.84 6.62
N LEU A 179 18.72 -6.55 6.73
CA LEU A 179 17.74 -5.49 6.97
C LEU A 179 17.19 -4.94 5.64
N ASP A 180 15.87 -4.80 5.58
CA ASP A 180 15.13 -4.35 4.40
C ASP A 180 14.27 -3.11 4.65
N VAL A 181 13.63 -2.63 3.58
CA VAL A 181 12.75 -1.46 3.63
C VAL A 181 11.55 -1.67 4.56
N PRO A 182 10.79 -2.79 4.48
CA PRO A 182 9.65 -3.02 5.38
C PRO A 182 9.98 -2.86 6.87
N ARG A 183 11.07 -3.47 7.35
CA ARG A 183 11.44 -3.40 8.77
C ARG A 183 11.84 -1.99 9.20
N VAL A 184 12.48 -1.22 8.34
CA VAL A 184 12.80 0.20 8.62
C VAL A 184 11.52 1.04 8.67
N LEU A 185 10.58 0.82 7.76
CA LEU A 185 9.28 1.51 7.78
C LEU A 185 8.52 1.22 9.08
N ASP A 186 8.54 -0.02 9.58
CA ASP A 186 7.91 -0.39 10.86
C ASP A 186 8.52 0.38 12.04
N PHE A 187 9.84 0.49 12.10
CA PHE A 187 10.50 1.34 13.09
C PHE A 187 10.04 2.79 12.98
N LEU A 188 10.00 3.32 11.74
CA LEU A 188 9.59 4.68 11.49
C LEU A 188 8.11 4.93 11.78
N VAL A 189 7.22 3.92 11.79
CA VAL A 189 5.83 4.07 12.27
C VAL A 189 5.83 4.46 13.75
N ALA A 190 6.60 3.73 14.57
CA ALA A 190 6.65 3.91 16.02
C ALA A 190 7.48 5.14 16.46
N ASP A 191 8.40 5.62 15.61
CA ASP A 191 9.29 6.74 15.97
C ASP A 191 8.54 8.08 16.07
N ALA A 192 8.32 8.57 17.29
CA ALA A 192 7.64 9.84 17.55
C ALA A 192 8.39 11.08 17.04
N ARG A 193 9.67 10.95 16.64
CA ARG A 193 10.46 12.06 16.07
C ARG A 193 10.33 12.21 14.56
N THR A 194 9.76 11.20 13.90
CA THR A 194 9.56 11.19 12.46
C THR A 194 8.10 11.51 12.16
N ASP A 195 7.84 12.61 11.46
CA ASP A 195 6.50 13.01 11.04
C ASP A 195 6.19 12.57 9.61
N SER A 196 7.22 12.50 8.75
CA SER A 196 7.10 12.19 7.32
C SER A 196 8.26 11.34 6.82
N ILE A 197 8.06 10.58 5.74
CA ILE A 197 9.03 9.64 5.19
C ILE A 197 9.23 9.90 3.68
N ALA A 198 10.48 10.04 3.27
CA ALA A 198 10.89 10.04 1.87
C ALA A 198 11.66 8.74 1.59
N LEU A 199 11.20 8.00 0.58
CA LEU A 199 11.69 6.67 0.26
C LEU A 199 12.21 6.61 -1.18
N TYR A 200 13.47 6.22 -1.36
CA TYR A 200 14.04 5.91 -2.66
C TYR A 200 14.17 4.39 -2.83
N LEU A 201 13.53 3.86 -3.88
CA LEU A 201 13.50 2.44 -4.21
C LEU A 201 14.08 2.20 -5.61
N GLU A 202 14.98 1.24 -5.72
CA GLU A 202 15.37 0.59 -6.96
C GLU A 202 14.50 -0.63 -7.22
N ASP A 203 14.21 -1.43 -6.18
CA ASP A 203 13.51 -2.70 -6.32
C ASP A 203 12.76 -3.11 -5.04
N VAL A 204 11.79 -4.01 -5.19
CA VAL A 204 11.00 -4.58 -4.08
C VAL A 204 11.08 -6.09 -4.18
N ARG A 205 11.50 -6.74 -3.08
CA ARG A 205 11.72 -8.20 -3.04
C ARG A 205 10.46 -8.98 -2.72
N ASP A 206 9.76 -8.54 -1.68
CA ASP A 206 8.49 -9.13 -1.25
C ASP A 206 7.39 -8.07 -1.34
N ALA A 207 6.41 -8.29 -2.22
CA ALA A 207 5.32 -7.35 -2.43
C ALA A 207 4.42 -7.23 -1.20
N ARG A 208 4.19 -8.33 -0.47
CA ARG A 208 3.27 -8.35 0.66
C ARG A 208 3.85 -7.65 1.87
N GLU A 209 5.07 -7.98 2.25
CA GLU A 209 5.76 -7.31 3.35
C GLU A 209 5.92 -5.81 3.06
N PHE A 210 6.25 -5.47 1.80
CA PHE A 210 6.31 -4.09 1.36
C PHE A 210 4.97 -3.38 1.46
N MET A 211 3.89 -3.96 0.92
CA MET A 211 2.54 -3.37 0.97
C MET A 211 2.04 -3.22 2.40
N SER A 212 2.32 -4.20 3.25
CA SER A 212 1.99 -4.20 4.67
C SER A 212 2.70 -3.05 5.40
N ALA A 213 4.02 -2.95 5.28
CA ALA A 213 4.82 -1.94 5.96
C ALA A 213 4.55 -0.52 5.44
N ILE A 214 4.45 -0.33 4.12
CA ILE A 214 4.20 0.99 3.55
C ILE A 214 2.79 1.49 3.85
N ARG A 215 1.79 0.60 3.91
CA ARG A 215 0.44 0.96 4.36
C ARG A 215 0.43 1.33 5.84
N ALA A 216 1.14 0.58 6.69
CA ALA A 216 1.28 0.92 8.09
C ALA A 216 1.89 2.32 8.27
N ALA A 217 2.99 2.62 7.57
CA ALA A 217 3.63 3.92 7.55
C ALA A 217 2.71 5.03 7.03
N ALA A 218 2.13 4.84 5.83
CA ALA A 218 1.28 5.82 5.19
C ALA A 218 -0.01 6.11 5.97
N SER A 219 -0.55 5.15 6.72
CA SER A 219 -1.75 5.36 7.55
C SER A 219 -1.55 6.35 8.71
N VAL A 220 -0.29 6.65 9.06
CA VAL A 220 0.02 7.55 10.16
C VAL A 220 0.89 8.74 9.79
N LYS A 221 1.70 8.62 8.72
CA LYS A 221 2.72 9.59 8.31
C LYS A 221 2.71 9.75 6.80
N PRO A 222 2.87 10.97 6.25
CA PRO A 222 3.11 11.17 4.83
C PRO A 222 4.30 10.35 4.31
N VAL A 223 4.07 9.50 3.30
CA VAL A 223 5.11 8.72 2.64
C VAL A 223 5.20 9.11 1.17
N VAL A 224 6.35 9.61 0.75
CA VAL A 224 6.67 9.90 -0.66
C VAL A 224 7.71 8.90 -1.17
N VAL A 225 7.46 8.32 -2.33
CA VAL A 225 8.29 7.26 -2.93
C VAL A 225 8.81 7.71 -4.29
N LEU A 226 10.13 7.65 -4.48
CA LEU A 226 10.77 7.71 -5.80
C LEU A 226 11.21 6.30 -6.19
N LYS A 227 10.55 5.71 -7.19
CA LYS A 227 10.93 4.40 -7.76
C LYS A 227 11.78 4.61 -9.02
N ALA A 228 13.03 4.15 -8.96
CA ALA A 228 13.96 4.07 -10.08
C ALA A 228 13.88 2.70 -10.76
N GLY A 229 14.31 2.63 -12.03
CA GLY A 229 14.23 1.41 -12.86
C GLY A 229 12.83 1.20 -13.45
N HIS A 230 12.73 1.36 -14.77
CA HIS A 230 11.51 1.09 -15.55
C HIS A 230 11.64 -0.28 -16.23
N ALA A 231 10.56 -1.04 -16.30
CA ALA A 231 10.41 -2.27 -17.10
C ALA A 231 11.34 -3.45 -16.75
N GLY A 232 11.20 -4.04 -15.56
CA GLY A 232 11.72 -5.40 -15.26
C GLY A 232 13.25 -5.55 -15.25
N ARG A 233 14.01 -4.48 -15.45
CA ARG A 233 15.44 -4.42 -15.21
C ARG A 233 15.61 -4.24 -13.71
N GLY A 234 15.90 -5.31 -12.97
CA GLY A 234 16.10 -5.30 -11.52
C GLY A 234 17.20 -4.34 -11.05
N ARG A 235 17.61 -4.45 -9.78
CA ARG A 235 18.65 -3.58 -9.17
C ARG A 235 19.86 -3.39 -10.08
N THR A 236 20.19 -2.14 -10.43
CA THR A 236 21.39 -1.80 -11.23
C THR A 236 22.64 -1.63 -10.37
N SER A 237 22.49 -1.62 -9.04
CA SER A 237 23.57 -1.62 -8.04
C SER A 237 24.35 -2.94 -8.00
N VAL A 238 23.81 -4.01 -8.59
CA VAL A 238 24.50 -5.26 -8.92
C VAL A 238 24.41 -5.40 -10.43
N ARG A 239 25.53 -5.70 -11.12
CA ARG A 239 25.55 -5.88 -12.58
C ARG A 239 24.36 -6.76 -12.98
N PRO A 240 23.46 -6.32 -13.88
CA PRO A 240 22.32 -7.13 -14.25
C PRO A 240 22.85 -8.48 -14.73
N LEU A 241 22.33 -9.58 -14.16
CA LEU A 241 22.43 -10.87 -14.82
C LEU A 241 21.94 -10.64 -16.24
N ALA A 242 22.73 -11.07 -17.22
CA ALA A 242 22.36 -10.99 -18.63
C ALA A 242 20.90 -11.43 -18.72
N ALA A 243 20.04 -10.56 -19.25
CA ALA A 243 18.65 -10.91 -19.48
C ALA A 243 18.67 -12.20 -20.29
N ASP A 244 18.02 -13.26 -19.81
CA ASP A 244 17.81 -14.45 -20.59
C ASP A 244 17.05 -14.03 -21.86
N GLU A 245 17.78 -13.88 -22.97
CA GLU A 245 17.24 -13.64 -24.30
C GLU A 245 16.31 -14.79 -24.74
N ALA A 246 16.26 -15.88 -23.97
CA ALA A 246 15.36 -17.01 -24.11
C ALA A 246 13.87 -16.68 -23.86
N ALA A 247 13.52 -15.55 -23.21
CA ALA A 247 12.12 -15.16 -23.02
C ALA A 247 11.42 -14.67 -24.31
N SER A 248 12.15 -14.47 -25.40
CA SER A 248 11.64 -14.00 -26.70
C SER A 248 11.00 -15.10 -27.57
N ALA A 249 10.97 -16.37 -27.12
CA ALA A 249 10.50 -17.50 -27.91
C ALA A 249 9.17 -18.14 -27.42
N LEU A 250 8.46 -17.49 -26.48
CA LEU A 250 7.12 -17.92 -26.08
C LEU A 250 6.06 -17.40 -27.08
N PRO A 251 5.02 -18.20 -27.40
CA PRO A 251 3.92 -17.76 -28.26
C PRO A 251 3.30 -16.46 -27.72
N PRO A 252 2.65 -15.62 -28.56
CA PRO A 252 2.09 -14.34 -28.13
C PRO A 252 1.15 -14.56 -26.93
N GLY A 253 1.67 -14.22 -25.75
CA GLY A 253 0.98 -14.35 -24.48
C GLY A 253 -0.08 -13.25 -24.30
N PRO A 254 -0.88 -13.33 -23.22
CA PRO A 254 -1.87 -12.32 -22.89
C PRO A 254 -1.23 -10.92 -22.72
N PRO A 255 -2.01 -9.84 -22.84
CA PRO A 255 -1.49 -8.47 -22.79
C PRO A 255 -0.76 -8.21 -21.48
N THR A 256 0.56 -7.99 -21.56
CA THR A 256 1.40 -7.59 -20.42
C THR A 256 1.00 -6.22 -19.93
N VAL A 257 0.75 -6.09 -18.62
CA VAL A 257 0.46 -4.79 -17.99
C VAL A 257 1.77 -4.06 -17.72
N PRO A 258 1.86 -2.74 -17.96
CA PRO A 258 3.07 -2.00 -17.63
C PRO A 258 3.30 -2.01 -16.11
N SER A 259 4.43 -2.58 -15.65
CA SER A 259 4.76 -2.69 -14.21
C SER A 259 4.73 -1.35 -13.47
N ASP A 260 5.03 -0.23 -14.16
CA ASP A 260 4.94 1.10 -13.55
C ASP A 260 3.51 1.49 -13.17
N MET A 261 2.51 1.10 -13.97
CA MET A 261 1.10 1.37 -13.64
C MET A 261 0.62 0.49 -12.49
N VAL A 262 1.12 -0.74 -12.39
CA VAL A 262 0.85 -1.64 -11.25
C VAL A 262 1.45 -1.04 -9.98
N PHE A 263 2.69 -0.57 -10.04
CA PHE A 263 3.34 0.09 -8.91
C PHE A 263 2.62 1.38 -8.48
N ASP A 264 2.11 2.18 -9.44
CA ASP A 264 1.27 3.35 -9.15
C ASP A 264 -0.04 2.96 -8.44
N ALA A 265 -0.65 1.83 -8.82
CA ALA A 265 -1.82 1.28 -8.13
C ALA A 265 -1.46 0.81 -6.71
N ALA A 266 -0.35 0.10 -6.55
CA ALA A 266 0.15 -0.38 -5.25
C ALA A 266 0.37 0.78 -4.26
N LEU A 267 1.09 1.83 -4.65
CA LEU A 267 1.34 2.97 -3.77
C LEU A 267 0.06 3.71 -3.39
N ARG A 268 -0.86 3.91 -4.35
CA ARG A 268 -2.16 4.53 -4.06
C ARG A 268 -2.97 3.68 -3.09
N ARG A 269 -2.96 2.35 -3.26
CA ARG A 269 -3.66 1.40 -2.40
C ARG A 269 -3.09 1.38 -0.98
N ALA A 270 -1.79 1.57 -0.82
CA ALA A 270 -1.14 1.72 0.47
C ALA A 270 -1.34 3.11 1.11
N GLY A 271 -1.68 4.13 0.32
CA GLY A 271 -1.83 5.51 0.77
C GLY A 271 -0.58 6.39 0.59
N ALA A 272 0.47 5.87 -0.05
CA ALA A 272 1.70 6.58 -0.35
C ALA A 272 1.60 7.37 -1.66
N VAL A 273 2.52 8.33 -1.85
CA VAL A 273 2.56 9.20 -3.04
C VAL A 273 3.83 8.92 -3.84
N ARG A 274 3.68 8.67 -5.16
CA ARG A 274 4.82 8.49 -6.05
C ARG A 274 5.29 9.82 -6.64
N VAL A 275 6.59 10.07 -6.59
CA VAL A 275 7.26 11.07 -7.43
C VAL A 275 8.03 10.37 -8.55
N ARG A 276 8.09 11.00 -9.74
CA ARG A 276 8.66 10.37 -10.94
C ARG A 276 10.10 10.79 -11.20
N TYR A 277 10.44 12.02 -10.83
CA TYR A 277 11.74 12.59 -11.13
C TYR A 277 12.53 12.86 -9.87
N PHE A 278 13.85 12.73 -9.97
CA PHE A 278 14.75 13.00 -8.86
C PHE A 278 14.61 14.43 -8.33
N VAL A 279 14.41 15.42 -9.21
CA VAL A 279 14.16 16.81 -8.78
C VAL A 279 12.91 16.97 -7.90
N GLN A 280 11.88 16.14 -8.13
CA GLN A 280 10.66 16.15 -7.33
C GLN A 280 10.88 15.57 -5.93
N LEU A 281 11.88 14.71 -5.73
CA LEU A 281 12.23 14.20 -4.41
C LEU A 281 12.69 15.35 -3.50
N PHE A 282 13.50 16.27 -3.99
CA PHE A 282 13.90 17.46 -3.22
C PHE A 282 12.71 18.33 -2.85
N SER A 283 11.82 18.56 -3.82
CA SER A 283 10.60 19.32 -3.57
C SER A 283 9.71 18.63 -2.54
N ALA A 284 9.59 17.31 -2.61
CA ALA A 284 8.84 16.51 -1.67
C ALA A 284 9.45 16.48 -0.27
N VAL A 285 10.76 16.24 -0.13
CA VAL A 285 11.44 16.26 1.18
C VAL A 285 11.26 17.62 1.86
N LYS A 286 11.36 18.71 1.08
CA LYS A 286 11.08 20.06 1.58
C LYS A 286 9.60 20.24 1.95
N ALA A 287 8.69 19.73 1.12
CA ALA A 287 7.23 19.69 1.35
C ALA A 287 6.83 18.99 2.65
N LEU A 288 7.46 17.85 2.89
CA LEU A 288 7.16 16.95 4.00
C LEU A 288 7.61 17.49 5.35
N GLY A 289 8.50 18.49 5.35
CA GLY A 289 8.89 19.24 6.55
C GLY A 289 7.84 20.25 7.03
N PHE A 290 6.72 20.43 6.30
CA PHE A 290 5.69 21.40 6.67
C PHE A 290 4.92 20.93 7.90
N ALA A 291 4.65 21.85 8.82
CA ALA A 291 3.78 21.58 9.96
C ALA A 291 2.29 21.49 9.58
N LYS A 292 1.88 22.04 8.41
CA LYS A 292 0.48 22.16 7.98
C LYS A 292 0.23 21.34 6.72
N LEU A 293 -0.70 20.40 6.82
CA LEU A 293 -1.19 19.63 5.68
C LEU A 293 -2.39 20.34 5.03
N PRO A 294 -2.54 20.31 3.70
CA PRO A 294 -3.71 20.83 3.03
C PRO A 294 -4.94 19.97 3.33
N SER A 295 -6.11 20.61 3.43
CA SER A 295 -7.42 19.96 3.59
C SER A 295 -8.05 19.53 2.26
N GLY A 296 -7.41 19.87 1.15
CA GLY A 296 -7.93 19.64 -0.20
C GLY A 296 -6.88 19.95 -1.26
N ARG A 297 -7.33 20.24 -2.48
CA ARG A 297 -6.46 20.41 -3.66
C ARG A 297 -6.58 21.77 -4.33
N ARG A 298 -7.36 22.70 -3.77
CA ARG A 298 -7.61 24.02 -4.37
C ARG A 298 -6.56 25.01 -3.89
N ILE A 299 -5.77 25.54 -4.82
CA ILE A 299 -4.71 26.51 -4.51
C ILE A 299 -5.06 27.88 -5.11
N ALA A 300 -4.74 28.93 -4.36
CA ALA A 300 -4.76 30.30 -4.84
C ALA A 300 -3.33 30.80 -5.05
N VAL A 301 -3.11 31.51 -6.16
CA VAL A 301 -1.80 32.04 -6.55
C VAL A 301 -1.77 33.54 -6.30
N LEU A 302 -0.75 34.03 -5.59
CA LEU A 302 -0.40 35.45 -5.47
C LEU A 302 0.92 35.67 -6.20
N ALA A 303 1.02 36.67 -7.06
CA ALA A 303 2.26 36.98 -7.77
C ALA A 303 2.50 38.48 -7.91
N ASN A 304 3.77 38.88 -8.10
CA ASN A 304 4.15 40.25 -8.47
C ASN A 304 4.33 40.43 -9.99
N GLY A 305 3.67 39.57 -10.78
CA GLY A 305 3.72 39.61 -12.24
C GLY A 305 2.92 38.49 -12.90
N SER A 306 2.37 38.76 -14.08
CA SER A 306 1.45 37.85 -14.78
C SER A 306 2.14 36.61 -15.35
N GLY A 307 3.37 36.73 -15.85
CA GLY A 307 4.12 35.59 -16.40
C GLY A 307 4.36 34.45 -15.38
N PRO A 308 4.98 34.74 -14.21
CA PRO A 308 5.11 33.78 -13.12
C PRO A 308 3.79 33.16 -12.65
N ALA A 309 2.72 33.97 -12.59
CA ALA A 309 1.39 33.48 -12.25
C ALA A 309 0.87 32.47 -13.28
N GLN A 310 1.03 32.75 -14.58
CA GLN A 310 0.62 31.86 -15.65
C GLN A 310 1.36 30.52 -15.60
N LEU A 311 2.68 30.54 -15.36
CA LEU A 311 3.46 29.30 -15.20
C LEU A 311 2.94 28.41 -14.06
N ALA A 312 2.48 29.02 -12.95
CA ALA A 312 1.84 28.30 -11.86
C ALA A 312 0.47 27.73 -12.30
N LEU A 313 -0.37 28.52 -12.98
CA LEU A 313 -1.69 28.10 -13.46
C LEU A 313 -1.63 26.95 -14.46
N ASP A 314 -0.63 26.94 -15.35
CA ASP A 314 -0.43 25.86 -16.33
C ASP A 314 -0.18 24.50 -15.66
N GLN A 315 0.19 24.51 -14.37
CA GLN A 315 0.34 23.31 -13.55
C GLN A 315 -0.96 22.84 -12.88
N LEU A 316 -2.04 23.60 -12.96
CA LEU A 316 -3.32 23.32 -12.30
C LEU A 316 -4.36 22.76 -13.27
N GLY A 317 -5.25 21.90 -12.79
CA GLY A 317 -6.42 21.48 -13.59
C GLY A 317 -7.17 20.26 -13.06
N PRO A 318 -8.35 19.92 -13.65
CA PRO A 318 -9.22 18.85 -13.17
C PRO A 318 -8.58 17.45 -13.21
N GLY A 319 -7.68 17.22 -14.18
CA GLY A 319 -6.93 15.96 -14.33
C GLY A 319 -5.58 15.94 -13.60
N ARG A 320 -5.24 17.00 -12.84
CA ARG A 320 -3.98 17.14 -12.14
C ARG A 320 -4.17 17.02 -10.62
N PRO A 321 -3.10 16.81 -9.85
CA PRO A 321 -3.17 16.74 -8.39
C PRO A 321 -3.69 18.02 -7.73
N VAL A 322 -3.53 19.17 -8.39
CA VAL A 322 -3.87 20.51 -7.85
C VAL A 322 -4.85 21.21 -8.78
N MET A 323 -5.82 21.92 -8.20
CA MET A 323 -6.84 22.71 -8.88
C MET A 323 -6.72 24.19 -8.52
N ARG A 324 -7.13 25.05 -9.44
CA ARG A 324 -7.33 26.48 -9.18
C ARG A 324 -8.49 26.67 -8.20
N ALA A 325 -8.29 27.46 -7.14
CA ALA A 325 -9.35 27.90 -6.24
C ALA A 325 -10.17 29.03 -6.87
N GLU A 326 -11.45 29.13 -6.51
CA GLU A 326 -12.30 30.27 -6.81
C GLU A 326 -12.40 31.13 -5.54
N LEU A 327 -12.04 32.42 -5.65
CA LEU A 327 -12.06 33.33 -4.50
C LEU A 327 -13.47 33.89 -4.29
N SER A 328 -13.89 34.00 -3.04
CA SER A 328 -15.14 34.67 -2.69
C SER A 328 -15.09 36.17 -2.97
N GLU A 329 -16.25 36.77 -3.23
CA GLU A 329 -16.37 38.22 -3.41
C GLU A 329 -15.86 39.02 -2.21
N ASP A 330 -15.97 38.49 -0.99
CA ASP A 330 -15.45 39.11 0.23
C ASP A 330 -13.91 39.20 0.21
N THR A 331 -13.25 38.11 -0.16
CA THR A 331 -11.79 38.06 -0.29
C THR A 331 -11.33 38.99 -1.42
N ARG A 332 -12.03 39.01 -2.56
CA ARG A 332 -11.72 39.91 -3.68
C ARG A 332 -11.80 41.38 -3.28
N ARG A 333 -12.77 41.77 -2.45
CA ARG A 333 -12.90 43.13 -1.89
C ARG A 333 -11.75 43.47 -0.94
N GLN A 334 -11.43 42.58 -0.01
CA GLN A 334 -10.32 42.79 0.92
C GLN A 334 -8.97 42.94 0.19
N LEU A 335 -8.77 42.16 -0.89
CA LEU A 335 -7.60 42.28 -1.75
C LEU A 335 -7.55 43.63 -2.47
N ALA A 336 -8.69 44.13 -2.97
CA ALA A 336 -8.77 45.44 -3.63
C ALA A 336 -8.45 46.60 -2.67
N ASP A 337 -8.79 46.48 -1.39
CA ASP A 337 -8.46 47.48 -0.36
C ASP A 337 -6.97 47.45 0.05
N THR A 338 -6.30 46.32 -0.17
CA THR A 338 -4.90 46.06 0.28
C THR A 338 -3.88 46.31 -0.83
N LEU A 339 -4.22 45.92 -2.06
CA LEU A 339 -3.32 45.95 -3.22
C LEU A 339 -3.53 47.23 -4.04
N SER A 340 -2.68 47.44 -5.04
CA SER A 340 -2.79 48.59 -5.93
C SER A 340 -4.07 48.56 -6.77
N ALA A 341 -4.50 49.74 -7.25
CA ALA A 341 -5.73 49.87 -8.03
C ALA A 341 -5.73 49.10 -9.37
N ASN A 342 -4.55 48.77 -9.91
CA ASN A 342 -4.38 47.99 -11.14
C ASN A 342 -4.11 46.51 -10.88
N ALA A 343 -4.06 46.07 -9.61
CA ALA A 343 -3.88 44.67 -9.26
C ALA A 343 -5.06 43.80 -9.73
N TRP A 344 -4.78 42.55 -10.07
CA TRP A 344 -5.81 41.54 -10.26
C TRP A 344 -6.19 40.95 -8.92
N THR A 345 -7.47 40.96 -8.58
CA THR A 345 -7.98 40.48 -7.28
C THR A 345 -8.72 39.14 -7.36
N ASP A 346 -8.90 38.57 -8.56
CA ASP A 346 -9.31 37.18 -8.75
C ASP A 346 -8.07 36.24 -8.64
N ASN A 347 -8.24 34.92 -8.62
CA ASN A 347 -7.12 33.97 -8.67
C ASN A 347 -6.67 33.75 -10.12
N PRO A 348 -5.46 34.08 -10.55
CA PRO A 348 -4.32 34.49 -9.74
C PRO A 348 -4.39 35.96 -9.37
N VAL A 349 -4.07 36.23 -8.10
CA VAL A 349 -3.95 37.58 -7.58
C VAL A 349 -2.61 38.12 -8.06
N VAL A 350 -2.61 39.22 -8.80
CA VAL A 350 -1.39 39.77 -9.43
C VAL A 350 -1.23 41.23 -9.06
N GLU A 351 -0.17 41.54 -8.31
CA GLU A 351 0.28 42.89 -8.05
C GLU A 351 1.28 43.32 -9.14
N PHE A 352 1.07 44.49 -9.74
CA PHE A 352 1.94 45.02 -10.81
C PHE A 352 2.84 46.17 -10.32
N SER A 353 2.57 46.70 -9.13
CA SER A 353 3.43 47.66 -8.44
C SER A 353 4.53 46.92 -7.67
N ALA A 354 5.57 47.66 -7.26
CA ALA A 354 6.62 47.13 -6.40
C ALA A 354 5.99 46.47 -5.14
N PRO A 355 6.26 45.18 -4.87
CA PRO A 355 5.60 44.46 -3.78
C PRO A 355 5.93 45.06 -2.41
N ASP A 356 4.92 45.59 -1.73
CA ASP A 356 5.03 46.06 -0.34
C ASP A 356 5.00 44.86 0.65
N PRO A 357 5.92 44.80 1.63
CA PRO A 357 5.97 43.69 2.59
C PRO A 357 4.70 43.49 3.41
N GLN A 358 4.03 44.57 3.84
CA GLN A 358 2.82 44.47 4.66
C GLN A 358 1.62 44.08 3.81
N ALA A 359 1.46 44.70 2.65
CA ALA A 359 0.40 44.39 1.69
C ALA A 359 0.48 42.92 1.23
N CYS A 360 1.68 42.41 0.94
CA CYS A 360 1.88 41.00 0.57
C CYS A 360 1.43 40.05 1.70
N ALA A 361 1.83 40.34 2.95
CA ALA A 361 1.43 39.50 4.09
C ALA A 361 -0.08 39.55 4.35
N GLN A 362 -0.70 40.73 4.22
CA GLN A 362 -2.15 40.91 4.37
C GLN A 362 -2.93 40.21 3.25
N ALA A 363 -2.45 40.28 2.00
CA ALA A 363 -3.04 39.56 0.87
C ALA A 363 -3.00 38.04 1.09
N VAL A 364 -1.86 37.49 1.51
CA VAL A 364 -1.76 36.07 1.86
C VAL A 364 -2.73 35.70 2.99
N GLN A 365 -2.87 36.54 4.02
CA GLN A 365 -3.82 36.28 5.12
C GLN A 365 -5.28 36.28 4.65
N ALA A 366 -5.67 37.24 3.80
CA ALA A 366 -7.01 37.30 3.22
C ALA A 366 -7.32 36.04 2.41
N ILE A 367 -6.40 35.62 1.53
CA ILE A 367 -6.56 34.41 0.71
C ILE A 367 -6.60 33.15 1.59
N VAL A 368 -5.75 33.04 2.61
CA VAL A 368 -5.75 31.90 3.55
C VAL A 368 -7.08 31.79 4.31
N ALA A 369 -7.73 32.91 4.63
CA ALA A 369 -9.01 32.90 5.35
C ALA A 369 -10.18 32.38 4.50
N ASP A 370 -10.09 32.44 3.17
CA ASP A 370 -11.16 32.05 2.25
C ASP A 370 -11.47 30.53 2.28
N ALA A 371 -12.72 30.14 2.55
CA ALA A 371 -13.13 28.74 2.63
C ALA A 371 -13.01 27.96 1.29
N GLY A 372 -12.97 28.66 0.16
CA GLY A 372 -12.73 28.13 -1.18
C GLY A 372 -11.28 27.70 -1.43
N VAL A 373 -10.35 28.08 -0.54
CA VAL A 373 -8.91 27.88 -0.69
C VAL A 373 -8.40 26.84 0.30
N ASP A 374 -7.65 25.85 -0.18
CA ASP A 374 -6.99 24.81 0.65
C ASP A 374 -5.49 25.10 0.87
N GLY A 375 -4.90 26.02 0.11
CA GLY A 375 -3.53 26.50 0.28
C GLY A 375 -3.20 27.69 -0.63
N VAL A 376 -2.09 28.36 -0.35
CA VAL A 376 -1.64 29.56 -1.09
C VAL A 376 -0.24 29.34 -1.66
N LEU A 377 -0.04 29.77 -2.90
CA LEU A 377 1.25 29.84 -3.56
C LEU A 377 1.60 31.31 -3.87
N ALA A 378 2.57 31.87 -3.14
CA ALA A 378 3.11 33.19 -3.43
C ALA A 378 4.33 33.09 -4.37
N VAL A 379 4.18 33.52 -5.62
CA VAL A 379 5.22 33.48 -6.67
C VAL A 379 5.79 34.88 -6.89
N LEU A 380 7.00 35.11 -6.40
CA LEU A 380 7.65 36.41 -6.43
C LEU A 380 8.93 36.37 -7.27
N SER A 381 8.99 37.22 -8.29
CA SER A 381 10.17 37.48 -9.11
C SER A 381 11.02 38.62 -8.53
N PRO A 382 12.32 38.70 -8.84
CA PRO A 382 13.16 39.80 -8.40
C PRO A 382 12.63 41.12 -8.96
N ASP A 383 12.51 42.12 -8.08
CA ASP A 383 12.05 43.46 -8.44
C ASP A 383 13.06 44.48 -7.87
N PRO A 384 13.70 45.32 -8.71
CA PRO A 384 14.68 46.30 -8.25
C PRO A 384 14.05 47.47 -7.48
N GLU A 385 12.73 47.69 -7.60
CA GLU A 385 12.01 48.77 -6.92
C GLU A 385 11.50 48.35 -5.53
N ALA A 386 11.57 47.05 -5.20
CA ALA A 386 11.09 46.51 -3.93
C ALA A 386 12.21 46.00 -3.02
N ASP A 387 12.02 46.16 -1.70
CA ASP A 387 12.83 45.47 -0.70
C ASP A 387 12.36 44.01 -0.56
N MET A 388 12.84 43.16 -1.47
CA MET A 388 12.50 41.74 -1.47
C MET A 388 12.91 41.02 -0.19
N ARG A 389 13.91 41.53 0.55
CA ARG A 389 14.30 40.97 1.85
C ARG A 389 13.25 41.26 2.90
N ALA A 390 12.74 42.49 2.96
CA ALA A 390 11.64 42.84 3.84
C ALA A 390 10.37 42.04 3.50
N VAL A 391 10.07 41.83 2.21
CA VAL A 391 8.95 40.97 1.78
C VAL A 391 9.14 39.53 2.27
N ALA A 392 10.33 38.94 2.09
CA ALA A 392 10.62 37.59 2.58
C ALA A 392 10.51 37.48 4.11
N GLN A 393 10.94 38.49 4.86
CA GLN A 393 10.82 38.53 6.32
C GLN A 393 9.36 38.65 6.78
N ALA A 394 8.55 39.47 6.10
CA ALA A 394 7.13 39.62 6.41
C ALA A 394 6.36 38.30 6.17
N LEU A 395 6.65 37.61 5.06
CA LEU A 395 6.10 36.29 4.78
C LEU A 395 6.61 35.23 5.77
N ALA A 396 7.89 35.25 6.13
CA ALA A 396 8.46 34.33 7.12
C ALA A 396 7.83 34.49 8.52
N ALA A 397 7.39 35.70 8.88
CA ALA A 397 6.73 35.98 10.15
C ALA A 397 5.26 35.53 10.21
N SER A 398 4.58 35.48 9.05
CA SER A 398 3.13 35.21 8.95
C SER A 398 2.80 33.79 8.46
N ALA A 399 3.50 33.29 7.45
CA ALA A 399 3.21 32.00 6.79
C ALA A 399 3.22 30.79 7.74
N PRO A 400 4.19 30.62 8.67
CA PRO A 400 4.19 29.47 9.58
C PRO A 400 3.00 29.44 10.57
N LYS A 401 2.40 30.60 10.83
CA LYS A 401 1.25 30.76 11.74
C LYS A 401 -0.10 30.57 11.04
N ALA A 402 -0.10 30.50 9.70
CA ALA A 402 -1.31 30.33 8.92
C ALA A 402 -1.99 28.98 9.23
N PRO A 403 -3.34 28.92 9.27
CA PRO A 403 -4.07 27.68 9.45
C PRO A 403 -3.95 26.73 8.25
N LYS A 404 -3.66 27.26 7.05
CA LYS A 404 -3.50 26.53 5.79
C LYS A 404 -2.07 26.64 5.29
N PRO A 405 -1.57 25.66 4.51
CA PRO A 405 -0.22 25.71 3.95
C PRO A 405 -0.03 26.93 3.04
N VAL A 406 1.01 27.70 3.32
CA VAL A 406 1.50 28.80 2.48
C VAL A 406 2.85 28.38 1.91
N ILE A 407 2.90 28.24 0.60
CA ILE A 407 4.12 27.91 -0.15
C ILE A 407 4.61 29.17 -0.85
N THR A 408 5.92 29.38 -0.83
CA THR A 408 6.53 30.51 -1.54
C THR A 408 7.39 30.01 -2.69
N CYS A 409 7.44 30.79 -3.76
CA CYS A 409 8.33 30.59 -4.89
C CYS A 409 9.03 31.91 -5.15
N PHE A 410 10.26 32.05 -4.66
CA PHE A 410 11.11 33.20 -4.95
C PHE A 410 11.96 32.86 -6.18
N MET A 411 11.50 33.29 -7.35
CA MET A 411 12.08 32.93 -8.65
C MET A 411 13.44 33.59 -8.87
N GLY A 412 14.40 32.86 -9.45
CA GLY A 412 15.76 33.32 -9.67
C GLY A 412 16.78 32.73 -8.69
N ASP A 413 18.07 33.04 -8.87
CA ASP A 413 19.14 32.36 -8.13
C ASP A 413 19.94 33.29 -7.21
N ALA A 414 20.90 34.06 -7.73
CA ALA A 414 21.88 34.81 -6.93
C ALA A 414 21.24 35.72 -5.85
N ALA A 415 20.31 36.59 -6.24
CA ALA A 415 19.67 37.54 -5.31
C ALA A 415 18.60 36.90 -4.42
N MET A 416 17.92 35.85 -4.92
CA MET A 416 16.74 35.27 -4.27
C MET A 416 17.08 34.06 -3.39
N ARG A 417 18.23 33.41 -3.59
CA ARG A 417 18.70 32.27 -2.79
C ARG A 417 18.81 32.61 -1.30
N PRO A 418 19.40 33.74 -0.87
CA PRO A 418 19.42 34.11 0.54
C PRO A 418 18.02 34.34 1.12
N LEU A 419 17.08 34.84 0.30
CA LEU A 419 15.70 35.11 0.73
C LEU A 419 14.90 33.82 0.94
N ARG A 420 15.10 32.82 0.07
CA ARG A 420 14.56 31.47 0.30
C ARG A 420 15.02 30.88 1.63
N ARG A 421 16.30 31.05 1.98
CA ARG A 421 16.84 30.58 3.27
C ARG A 421 16.18 31.26 4.48
N ILE A 422 15.81 32.54 4.39
CA ILE A 422 15.07 33.25 5.46
C ILE A 422 13.72 32.57 5.72
N LEU A 423 13.01 32.24 4.64
CA LEU A 423 11.72 31.55 4.71
C LEU A 423 11.91 30.12 5.26
N ASP A 424 12.89 29.39 4.75
CA ASP A 424 13.17 28.01 5.16
C ASP A 424 13.55 27.92 6.65
N ASP A 425 14.39 28.84 7.14
CA ASP A 425 14.77 28.93 8.56
C ASP A 425 13.56 29.27 9.47
N ALA A 426 12.52 29.92 8.94
CA ALA A 426 11.27 30.18 9.64
C ALA A 426 10.27 29.01 9.57
N GLY A 427 10.60 27.91 8.87
CA GLY A 427 9.70 26.80 8.62
C GLY A 427 8.68 27.08 7.50
N SER A 428 8.92 28.12 6.69
CA SER A 428 8.14 28.43 5.50
C SER A 428 8.90 27.98 4.24
N PRO A 429 8.39 26.99 3.52
CA PRO A 429 9.06 26.35 2.39
C PRO A 429 9.13 27.27 1.18
N SER A 430 10.35 27.49 0.68
CA SER A 430 10.55 28.34 -0.49
C SER A 430 11.21 27.64 -1.68
N PHE A 431 10.58 27.75 -2.85
CA PHE A 431 11.02 27.09 -4.08
C PHE A 431 11.62 28.07 -5.07
N ARG A 432 12.42 27.54 -5.99
CA ARG A 432 13.03 28.32 -7.08
C ARG A 432 12.11 28.48 -8.27
N THR A 433 11.20 27.54 -8.51
CA THR A 433 10.31 27.54 -9.68
C THR A 433 8.87 27.21 -9.28
N PRO A 434 7.86 27.75 -10.01
CA PRO A 434 6.45 27.49 -9.72
C PRO A 434 6.09 26.01 -9.82
N GLU A 435 6.68 25.26 -10.75
CA GLU A 435 6.41 23.83 -10.96
C GLU A 435 6.81 23.02 -9.74
N ALA A 436 8.00 23.28 -9.18
CA ALA A 436 8.46 22.62 -7.96
C ALA A 436 7.55 22.91 -6.76
N ALA A 437 7.01 24.14 -6.68
CA ALA A 437 6.10 24.55 -5.62
C ALA A 437 4.71 23.91 -5.75
N VAL A 438 4.16 23.85 -6.96
CA VAL A 438 2.89 23.17 -7.24
C VAL A 438 3.02 21.66 -7.05
N ASP A 439 4.12 21.05 -7.50
CA ASP A 439 4.40 19.63 -7.28
C ASP A 439 4.49 19.31 -5.78
N ALA A 440 5.17 20.16 -4.99
CA ALA A 440 5.25 20.03 -3.54
C ALA A 440 3.86 20.06 -2.87
N PHE A 441 3.01 21.02 -3.24
CA PHE A 441 1.62 21.08 -2.76
C PHE A 441 0.81 19.85 -3.19
N GLY A 442 0.94 19.47 -4.46
CA GLY A 442 0.24 18.32 -5.05
C GLY A 442 0.56 17.01 -4.36
N ASN A 443 1.80 16.82 -3.91
CA ASN A 443 2.18 15.64 -3.12
C ASN A 443 1.44 15.59 -1.78
N LEU A 444 1.37 16.72 -1.05
CA LEU A 444 0.66 16.79 0.22
C LEU A 444 -0.86 16.63 0.04
N ALA A 445 -1.43 17.25 -1.00
CA ALA A 445 -2.85 17.13 -1.33
C ALA A 445 -3.22 15.70 -1.75
N THR A 446 -2.37 15.04 -2.54
CA THR A 446 -2.56 13.64 -2.95
C THR A 446 -2.47 12.70 -1.75
N TYR A 447 -1.53 12.93 -0.83
CA TYR A 447 -1.47 12.18 0.42
C TYR A 447 -2.76 12.35 1.23
N HIS A 448 -3.22 13.58 1.45
CA HIS A 448 -4.47 13.85 2.17
C HIS A 448 -5.67 13.15 1.51
N TYR A 449 -5.78 13.22 0.19
CA TYR A 449 -6.81 12.49 -0.57
C TYR A 449 -6.71 10.97 -0.35
N ASN A 450 -5.52 10.39 -0.48
CA ASN A 450 -5.30 8.97 -0.25
C ASN A 450 -5.64 8.56 1.20
N GLN A 451 -5.36 9.40 2.20
CA GLN A 451 -5.78 9.18 3.59
C GLN A 451 -7.29 9.18 3.73
N GLN A 452 -7.99 10.10 3.08
CA GLN A 452 -9.45 10.10 3.08
C GLN A 452 -10.02 8.84 2.45
N LEU A 453 -9.41 8.32 1.37
CA LEU A 453 -9.78 7.04 0.77
C LEU A 453 -9.58 5.88 1.74
N LEU A 454 -8.47 5.88 2.49
CA LEU A 454 -8.24 4.90 3.53
C LEU A 454 -9.31 5.01 4.62
N LEU A 455 -9.66 6.20 5.09
CA LEU A 455 -10.64 6.38 6.18
C LEU A 455 -12.11 6.11 5.78
N GLN A 456 -12.43 5.87 4.50
CA GLN A 456 -13.80 5.53 4.11
C GLN A 456 -14.19 4.16 4.68
N THR A 457 -15.24 4.16 5.49
CA THR A 457 -15.98 2.96 5.87
C THR A 457 -16.91 2.63 4.70
N PRO A 458 -16.72 1.50 3.99
CA PRO A 458 -17.69 1.07 3.00
C PRO A 458 -19.04 0.81 3.69
N PRO A 459 -20.16 0.86 2.97
CA PRO A 459 -21.42 0.39 3.53
C PRO A 459 -21.32 -1.12 3.81
N PRO A 460 -22.01 -1.65 4.84
CA PRO A 460 -22.12 -3.09 5.03
C PRO A 460 -22.69 -3.70 3.76
N GLU A 461 -21.90 -4.52 3.05
CA GLU A 461 -22.44 -5.28 1.93
C GLU A 461 -23.50 -6.24 2.51
N PRO A 462 -24.73 -6.26 1.96
CA PRO A 462 -25.71 -7.27 2.35
C PRO A 462 -25.09 -8.65 2.14
N PRO A 463 -25.45 -9.67 2.94
CA PRO A 463 -24.93 -11.01 2.75
C PRO A 463 -25.31 -11.49 1.33
N GLY A 464 -24.37 -11.34 0.40
CA GLY A 464 -24.50 -11.82 -0.96
C GLY A 464 -24.54 -13.34 -0.94
N GLN A 465 -25.10 -13.92 -2.00
CA GLN A 465 -25.03 -15.35 -2.20
C GLN A 465 -23.56 -15.78 -2.28
N GLU A 466 -23.20 -16.81 -1.52
CA GLU A 466 -21.83 -17.35 -1.53
C GLU A 466 -21.47 -17.87 -2.94
N PRO A 467 -20.22 -17.70 -3.39
CA PRO A 467 -19.77 -18.25 -4.66
C PRO A 467 -19.66 -19.77 -4.60
N ASP A 468 -19.93 -20.45 -5.72
CA ASP A 468 -19.71 -21.90 -5.84
C ASP A 468 -18.24 -22.22 -6.12
N LEU A 469 -17.43 -22.17 -5.06
CA LEU A 469 -16.00 -22.48 -5.13
C LEU A 469 -15.73 -23.94 -5.51
N ALA A 470 -16.62 -24.86 -5.13
CA ALA A 470 -16.46 -26.28 -5.42
C ALA A 470 -16.64 -26.53 -6.93
N GLY A 471 -17.72 -25.99 -7.51
CA GLY A 471 -17.98 -26.05 -8.96
C GLY A 471 -16.87 -25.39 -9.76
N ALA A 472 -16.39 -24.21 -9.33
CA ALA A 472 -15.29 -23.52 -10.00
C ALA A 472 -14.00 -24.36 -10.02
N ARG A 473 -13.61 -24.99 -8.90
CA ARG A 473 -12.42 -25.86 -8.84
C ARG A 473 -12.53 -27.08 -9.74
N ILE A 474 -13.71 -27.70 -9.82
CA ILE A 474 -13.94 -28.84 -10.72
C ILE A 474 -13.68 -28.47 -12.18
N LEU A 475 -14.09 -27.25 -12.61
CA LEU A 475 -13.82 -26.75 -13.96
C LEU A 475 -12.31 -26.58 -14.23
N LEU A 476 -11.58 -26.00 -13.26
CA LEU A 476 -10.13 -25.79 -13.38
C LEU A 476 -9.38 -27.13 -13.47
N ASP A 477 -9.71 -28.07 -12.58
CA ASP A 477 -9.11 -29.40 -12.55
C ASP A 477 -9.45 -30.20 -13.82
N GLY A 478 -10.65 -30.02 -14.36
CA GLY A 478 -11.08 -30.63 -15.63
C GLY A 478 -10.20 -30.19 -16.79
N ALA A 479 -10.04 -28.89 -16.98
CA ALA A 479 -9.18 -28.34 -18.03
C ALA A 479 -7.72 -28.80 -17.89
N ARG A 480 -7.18 -28.81 -16.65
CA ARG A 480 -5.81 -29.28 -16.39
C ARG A 480 -5.63 -30.78 -16.67
N ARG A 481 -6.61 -31.62 -16.29
CA ARG A 481 -6.59 -33.07 -16.57
C ARG A 481 -6.55 -33.37 -18.06
N GLU A 482 -7.11 -32.48 -18.88
CA GLU A 482 -7.05 -32.54 -20.35
C GLU A 482 -5.77 -31.92 -20.94
N GLY A 483 -4.83 -31.45 -20.11
CA GLY A 483 -3.60 -30.80 -20.55
C GLY A 483 -3.80 -29.37 -21.08
N ARG A 484 -4.96 -28.75 -20.82
CA ARG A 484 -5.29 -27.39 -21.24
C ARG A 484 -5.03 -26.38 -20.13
N LEU A 485 -4.49 -25.22 -20.52
CA LEU A 485 -4.33 -24.05 -19.64
C LEU A 485 -5.26 -22.89 -20.03
N THR A 486 -6.13 -23.09 -21.01
CA THR A 486 -7.16 -22.12 -21.40
C THR A 486 -8.51 -22.80 -21.26
N LEU A 487 -9.42 -22.15 -20.55
CA LEU A 487 -10.81 -22.58 -20.45
C LEU A 487 -11.52 -22.30 -21.77
N THR A 488 -12.42 -23.19 -22.17
CA THR A 488 -13.35 -22.97 -23.28
C THR A 488 -14.33 -21.83 -22.94
N GLU A 489 -15.02 -21.28 -23.95
CA GLU A 489 -16.02 -20.23 -23.71
C GLU A 489 -17.13 -20.68 -22.74
N PRO A 490 -17.72 -21.90 -22.85
CA PRO A 490 -18.70 -22.39 -21.88
C PRO A 490 -18.13 -22.55 -20.46
N GLU A 491 -16.92 -23.11 -20.32
CA GLU A 491 -16.24 -23.24 -19.02
C GLU A 491 -15.95 -21.85 -18.40
N SER A 492 -15.51 -20.89 -19.21
CA SER A 492 -15.24 -19.52 -18.76
C SER A 492 -16.50 -18.84 -18.25
N LYS A 493 -17.62 -18.96 -18.97
CA LYS A 493 -18.91 -18.38 -18.55
C LYS A 493 -19.50 -19.10 -17.34
N ALA A 494 -19.33 -20.42 -17.25
CA ALA A 494 -19.73 -21.18 -16.06
C ALA A 494 -18.94 -20.75 -14.81
N LEU A 495 -17.64 -20.49 -14.95
CA LEU A 495 -16.83 -19.95 -13.86
C LEU A 495 -17.30 -18.54 -13.45
N LEU A 496 -17.56 -17.63 -14.40
CA LEU A 496 -18.11 -16.31 -14.08
C LEU A 496 -19.48 -16.42 -13.37
N ALA A 497 -20.36 -17.30 -13.84
CA ALA A 497 -21.67 -17.52 -13.25
C ALA A 497 -21.60 -18.13 -11.83
N ALA A 498 -20.59 -18.96 -11.53
CA ALA A 498 -20.34 -19.49 -10.19
C ALA A 498 -20.05 -18.39 -9.15
N PHE A 499 -19.60 -17.21 -9.61
CA PHE A 499 -19.39 -16.00 -8.80
C PHE A 499 -20.47 -14.94 -9.06
N HIS A 500 -21.63 -15.34 -9.59
CA HIS A 500 -22.78 -14.48 -9.83
C HIS A 500 -22.56 -13.33 -10.84
N ILE A 501 -21.52 -13.41 -11.67
CA ILE A 501 -21.31 -12.45 -12.76
C ILE A 501 -22.30 -12.77 -13.89
N PRO A 502 -23.14 -11.81 -14.32
CA PRO A 502 -24.10 -12.06 -15.39
C PRO A 502 -23.40 -12.34 -16.73
N VAL A 503 -23.70 -13.48 -17.33
CA VAL A 503 -23.15 -13.92 -18.62
C VAL A 503 -24.25 -14.11 -19.64
N VAL A 504 -23.94 -13.96 -20.93
CA VAL A 504 -24.86 -14.40 -22.00
C VAL A 504 -24.88 -15.92 -22.09
N GLN A 505 -26.06 -16.51 -22.18
CA GLN A 505 -26.20 -17.96 -22.36
C GLN A 505 -25.48 -18.40 -23.64
N VAL A 506 -24.67 -19.44 -23.52
CA VAL A 506 -23.85 -19.99 -24.60
C VAL A 506 -24.10 -21.48 -24.75
N LEU A 507 -24.22 -21.94 -26.00
CA LEU A 507 -24.29 -23.36 -26.34
C LEU A 507 -23.28 -23.65 -27.45
N LEU A 508 -22.48 -24.71 -27.27
CA LEU A 508 -21.55 -25.19 -28.29
C LEU A 508 -22.32 -26.03 -29.32
N ALA A 509 -22.08 -25.78 -30.59
CA ALA A 509 -22.63 -26.54 -31.70
C ALA A 509 -21.51 -26.95 -32.67
N ARG A 510 -21.36 -28.27 -32.85
CA ARG A 510 -20.37 -28.88 -33.76
C ARG A 510 -20.93 -29.12 -35.15
N THR A 511 -22.25 -29.06 -35.31
CA THR A 511 -22.93 -29.22 -36.60
C THR A 511 -23.93 -28.10 -36.86
N PRO A 512 -24.30 -27.81 -38.13
CA PRO A 512 -25.38 -26.87 -38.43
C PRO A 512 -26.72 -27.22 -37.78
N ALA A 513 -27.02 -28.53 -37.66
CA ALA A 513 -28.25 -29.01 -37.03
C ALA A 513 -28.27 -28.70 -35.52
N GLU A 514 -27.16 -28.95 -34.82
CA GLU A 514 -26.98 -28.56 -33.42
C GLU A 514 -27.09 -27.04 -33.25
N ALA A 515 -26.53 -26.25 -34.16
CA ALA A 515 -26.60 -24.80 -34.09
C ALA A 515 -28.04 -24.29 -34.17
N VAL A 516 -28.86 -24.87 -35.04
CA VAL A 516 -30.29 -24.53 -35.15
C VAL A 516 -31.05 -24.89 -33.87
N ILE A 517 -30.80 -26.08 -33.31
CA ILE A 517 -31.42 -26.49 -32.04
C ILE A 517 -31.04 -25.53 -30.91
N ALA A 518 -29.75 -25.20 -30.79
CA ALA A 518 -29.24 -24.25 -29.82
C ALA A 518 -29.88 -22.85 -29.99
N ALA A 519 -29.99 -22.36 -31.22
CA ALA A 519 -30.61 -21.06 -31.50
C ALA A 519 -32.12 -21.04 -31.18
N GLN A 520 -32.83 -22.15 -31.40
CA GLN A 520 -34.24 -22.29 -31.02
C GLN A 520 -34.44 -22.33 -29.50
N GLN A 521 -33.52 -22.97 -28.76
CA GLN A 521 -33.54 -22.99 -27.30
C GLN A 521 -33.25 -21.63 -26.69
N ILE A 522 -32.29 -20.88 -27.26
CA ILE A 522 -31.91 -19.54 -26.79
C ILE A 522 -32.95 -18.48 -27.21
N GLY A 523 -33.52 -18.61 -28.41
CA GLY A 523 -34.42 -17.64 -29.02
C GLY A 523 -33.69 -16.62 -29.91
N PHE A 524 -34.26 -16.31 -31.07
CA PHE A 524 -33.73 -15.30 -32.01
C PHE A 524 -34.06 -13.86 -31.55
N PRO A 525 -33.21 -12.85 -31.87
CA PRO A 525 -31.97 -12.95 -32.64
C PRO A 525 -30.79 -13.49 -31.82
N VAL A 526 -29.93 -14.27 -32.49
CA VAL A 526 -28.72 -14.87 -31.89
C VAL A 526 -27.44 -14.34 -32.54
N ALA A 527 -26.33 -14.48 -31.82
CA ALA A 527 -24.99 -14.36 -32.36
C ALA A 527 -24.36 -15.75 -32.49
N ILE A 528 -23.54 -15.93 -33.53
CA ILE A 528 -22.64 -17.08 -33.62
C ILE A 528 -21.19 -16.65 -33.66
N LYS A 529 -20.35 -17.39 -32.96
CA LYS A 529 -18.91 -17.12 -32.88
C LYS A 529 -18.15 -18.42 -33.07
N ILE A 530 -16.97 -18.34 -33.67
CA ILE A 530 -16.09 -19.50 -33.79
C ILE A 530 -15.54 -19.88 -32.42
N ASP A 531 -15.53 -21.18 -32.11
CA ASP A 531 -14.88 -21.73 -30.93
C ASP A 531 -13.65 -22.55 -31.35
N SER A 532 -12.47 -22.02 -31.03
CA SER A 532 -11.19 -22.63 -31.40
C SER A 532 -10.10 -22.14 -30.45
N PRO A 533 -9.31 -23.03 -29.84
CA PRO A 533 -8.18 -22.65 -28.99
C PRO A 533 -7.07 -21.95 -29.79
N ASP A 534 -6.95 -22.23 -31.09
CA ASP A 534 -5.92 -21.71 -31.97
C ASP A 534 -6.27 -20.33 -32.56
N VAL A 535 -7.55 -19.93 -32.50
CA VAL A 535 -8.02 -18.63 -33.00
C VAL A 535 -8.07 -17.61 -31.86
N VAL A 536 -6.95 -16.93 -31.63
CA VAL A 536 -6.82 -15.88 -30.60
C VAL A 536 -7.74 -14.68 -30.85
N ARG A 537 -7.94 -14.28 -32.12
CA ARG A 537 -8.79 -13.14 -32.52
C ARG A 537 -9.92 -13.60 -33.44
N LYS A 538 -11.09 -13.86 -32.87
CA LYS A 538 -12.30 -14.31 -33.59
C LYS A 538 -12.64 -13.40 -34.79
N SER A 539 -12.55 -12.07 -34.64
CA SER A 539 -12.83 -11.12 -35.72
C SER A 539 -11.79 -11.15 -36.86
N ALA A 540 -10.54 -11.53 -36.60
CA ALA A 540 -9.49 -11.60 -37.62
C ALA A 540 -9.77 -12.70 -38.67
N VAL A 541 -10.48 -13.76 -38.27
CA VAL A 541 -10.92 -14.84 -39.16
C VAL A 541 -12.38 -14.66 -39.62
N ARG A 542 -12.98 -13.48 -39.38
CA ARG A 542 -14.42 -13.24 -39.57
C ARG A 542 -15.28 -14.28 -38.83
N GLY A 543 -14.80 -14.73 -37.68
CA GLY A 543 -15.39 -15.73 -36.80
C GLY A 543 -16.48 -15.20 -35.87
N VAL A 544 -17.15 -14.10 -36.22
CA VAL A 544 -18.24 -13.50 -35.45
C VAL A 544 -19.31 -13.01 -36.41
N HIS A 545 -20.52 -13.53 -36.25
CA HIS A 545 -21.73 -13.07 -36.95
C HIS A 545 -22.80 -12.73 -35.91
N LEU A 546 -23.30 -11.49 -35.97
CA LEU A 546 -24.27 -10.95 -35.01
C LEU A 546 -25.63 -10.75 -35.69
N ASP A 547 -26.69 -10.61 -34.89
CA ASP A 547 -28.05 -10.29 -35.33
C ASP A 547 -28.64 -11.29 -36.33
N ILE A 548 -28.41 -12.60 -36.11
CA ILE A 548 -29.03 -13.66 -36.91
C ILE A 548 -30.47 -13.82 -36.47
N ARG A 549 -31.43 -13.74 -37.39
CA ARG A 549 -32.87 -13.63 -37.05
C ARG A 549 -33.66 -14.90 -37.28
N ASN A 550 -33.11 -15.88 -38.01
CA ASN A 550 -33.78 -17.14 -38.31
C ASN A 550 -32.78 -18.27 -38.62
N SER A 551 -33.30 -19.50 -38.70
CA SER A 551 -32.50 -20.72 -38.94
C SER A 551 -31.82 -20.75 -40.32
N THR A 552 -32.44 -20.21 -41.36
CA THR A 552 -31.86 -20.19 -42.72
C THR A 552 -30.62 -19.29 -42.77
N GLU A 553 -30.71 -18.12 -42.15
CA GLU A 553 -29.59 -17.19 -42.01
C GLU A 553 -28.47 -17.81 -41.16
N LEU A 554 -28.83 -18.51 -40.08
CA LEU A 554 -27.89 -19.21 -39.21
C LEU A 554 -27.04 -20.24 -39.95
N VAL A 555 -27.66 -21.14 -40.73
CA VAL A 555 -26.95 -22.18 -41.48
C VAL A 555 -26.01 -21.55 -42.51
N THR A 556 -26.45 -20.48 -43.18
CA THR A 556 -25.62 -19.75 -44.14
C THR A 556 -24.42 -19.09 -43.47
N ALA A 557 -24.64 -18.44 -42.33
CA ALA A 557 -23.58 -17.80 -41.54
C ALA A 557 -22.58 -18.83 -40.98
N TYR A 558 -23.08 -19.97 -40.48
CA TYR A 558 -22.27 -21.09 -40.00
C TYR A 558 -21.27 -21.57 -41.07
N GLN A 559 -21.77 -21.86 -42.28
CA GLN A 559 -20.94 -22.37 -43.37
C GLN A 559 -19.89 -21.34 -43.82
N ARG A 560 -20.30 -20.07 -43.95
CA ARG A 560 -19.38 -18.98 -44.32
C ARG A 560 -18.29 -18.77 -43.26
N MET A 561 -18.65 -18.87 -41.99
CA MET A 561 -17.72 -18.67 -40.88
C MET A 561 -16.63 -19.75 -40.85
N LEU A 562 -17.00 -21.03 -40.98
CA LEU A 562 -16.03 -22.13 -41.07
C LEU A 562 -15.15 -22.04 -42.31
N ALA A 563 -15.72 -21.67 -43.46
CA ALA A 563 -14.94 -21.47 -44.68
C ALA A 563 -13.91 -20.33 -44.52
N ASN A 564 -14.30 -19.21 -43.91
CA ASN A 564 -13.38 -18.10 -43.63
C ASN A 564 -12.28 -18.51 -42.64
N ALA A 565 -12.64 -19.27 -41.60
CA ALA A 565 -11.69 -19.72 -40.59
C ALA A 565 -10.65 -20.69 -41.15
N HIS A 566 -11.07 -21.72 -41.90
CA HIS A 566 -10.13 -22.63 -42.56
C HIS A 566 -9.26 -21.92 -43.61
N ALA A 567 -9.79 -20.91 -44.30
CA ALA A 567 -9.00 -20.13 -45.25
C ALA A 567 -7.95 -19.24 -44.56
N ALA A 568 -8.30 -18.63 -43.42
CA ALA A 568 -7.43 -17.73 -42.68
C ALA A 568 -6.42 -18.48 -41.78
N ALA A 569 -6.79 -19.65 -41.26
CA ALA A 569 -5.98 -20.48 -40.37
C ALA A 569 -6.15 -21.99 -40.70
N PRO A 570 -5.48 -22.50 -41.75
CA PRO A 570 -5.70 -23.87 -42.25
C PRO A 570 -5.32 -24.99 -41.27
N GLN A 571 -4.45 -24.70 -40.31
CA GLN A 571 -3.99 -25.66 -39.29
C GLN A 571 -4.66 -25.46 -37.92
N ALA A 572 -5.57 -24.48 -37.79
CA ALA A 572 -6.28 -24.28 -36.55
C ALA A 572 -7.29 -25.40 -36.32
N TYR A 573 -7.25 -26.01 -35.14
CA TYR A 573 -8.29 -26.90 -34.66
C TYR A 573 -9.53 -26.08 -34.30
N ILE A 574 -10.65 -26.36 -34.98
CA ILE A 574 -11.94 -25.70 -34.73
C ILE A 574 -12.85 -26.72 -34.03
N GLU A 575 -13.16 -26.46 -32.77
CA GLU A 575 -14.04 -27.32 -31.96
C GLU A 575 -15.49 -27.23 -32.47
N GLY A 576 -15.89 -26.05 -32.92
CA GLY A 576 -17.21 -25.79 -33.49
C GLY A 576 -17.54 -24.30 -33.51
N ILE A 577 -18.80 -23.99 -33.22
CA ILE A 577 -19.26 -22.62 -33.03
C ILE A 577 -19.98 -22.50 -31.69
N THR A 578 -19.94 -21.33 -31.07
CA THR A 578 -20.85 -20.99 -29.99
C THR A 578 -22.07 -20.24 -30.53
N VAL A 579 -23.25 -20.60 -30.06
CA VAL A 579 -24.52 -19.90 -30.30
C VAL A 579 -24.90 -19.18 -29.01
N GLU A 580 -25.17 -17.87 -29.11
CA GLU A 580 -25.37 -16.99 -27.96
C GLU A 580 -26.57 -16.07 -28.16
N ALA A 581 -27.24 -15.71 -27.05
CA ALA A 581 -28.23 -14.63 -27.08
C ALA A 581 -27.54 -13.31 -27.45
N MET A 582 -28.24 -12.44 -28.20
CA MET A 582 -27.74 -11.09 -28.42
C MET A 582 -27.59 -10.33 -27.09
N ALA A 583 -26.39 -9.84 -26.81
CA ALA A 583 -26.03 -9.21 -25.54
C ALA A 583 -26.65 -7.80 -25.33
N GLY A 584 -27.31 -7.24 -26.34
CA GLY A 584 -27.96 -5.93 -26.33
C GLY A 584 -28.17 -5.38 -27.75
N PRO A 585 -28.97 -4.31 -27.92
CA PRO A 585 -29.17 -3.65 -29.21
C PRO A 585 -27.88 -2.99 -29.74
N PRO A 586 -27.80 -2.70 -31.05
CA PRO A 586 -26.71 -1.91 -31.60
C PRO A 586 -26.62 -0.53 -30.91
N GLY A 587 -25.44 -0.18 -30.40
CA GLY A 587 -25.19 1.11 -29.73
C GLY A 587 -25.12 1.07 -28.20
N SER A 588 -25.39 -0.08 -27.56
CA SER A 588 -25.15 -0.27 -26.12
C SER A 588 -23.71 0.08 -25.74
N ALA A 589 -23.53 0.66 -24.55
CA ALA A 589 -22.22 1.02 -24.03
C ALA A 589 -21.38 -0.23 -23.77
N LYS A 590 -20.06 -0.12 -24.03
CA LYS A 590 -19.13 -1.26 -23.97
C LYS A 590 -17.88 -0.89 -23.21
N VAL A 591 -17.51 -1.73 -22.26
CA VAL A 591 -16.26 -1.61 -21.50
C VAL A 591 -15.50 -2.93 -21.52
N SER A 592 -14.21 -2.89 -21.23
CA SER A 592 -13.40 -4.09 -21.00
C SER A 592 -13.01 -4.16 -19.53
N MET A 593 -13.07 -5.38 -18.99
CA MET A 593 -12.65 -5.70 -17.63
C MET A 593 -11.81 -6.97 -17.63
N GLY A 594 -11.03 -7.17 -16.58
CA GLY A 594 -10.30 -8.42 -16.47
C GLY A 594 -9.21 -8.39 -15.42
N VAL A 595 -8.38 -9.42 -15.47
CA VAL A 595 -7.24 -9.63 -14.59
C VAL A 595 -6.03 -9.96 -15.44
N ALA A 596 -4.90 -9.38 -15.07
CA ALA A 596 -3.59 -9.83 -15.49
C ALA A 596 -2.73 -10.09 -14.26
N ARG A 597 -1.66 -10.88 -14.40
CA ARG A 597 -0.71 -11.16 -13.33
C ARG A 597 0.56 -10.33 -13.54
N ASP A 598 0.92 -9.56 -12.52
CA ASP A 598 2.23 -8.92 -12.38
C ASP A 598 3.18 -9.87 -11.65
N THR A 599 4.46 -9.84 -12.02
CA THR A 599 5.48 -10.75 -11.47
C THR A 599 5.78 -10.52 -10.00
N LEU A 600 5.62 -9.27 -9.52
CA LEU A 600 5.87 -8.90 -8.14
C LEU A 600 4.57 -8.85 -7.34
N PHE A 601 3.56 -8.14 -7.83
CA PHE A 601 2.33 -7.87 -7.06
C PHE A 601 1.23 -8.93 -7.25
N GLY A 602 1.43 -9.92 -8.14
CA GLY A 602 0.45 -10.95 -8.41
C GLY A 602 -0.75 -10.42 -9.22
N PRO A 603 -1.99 -10.83 -8.93
CA PRO A 603 -3.14 -10.44 -9.75
C PRO A 603 -3.43 -8.93 -9.68
N VAL A 604 -3.77 -8.34 -10.82
CA VAL A 604 -4.12 -6.92 -11.00
C VAL A 604 -5.40 -6.83 -11.81
N ILE A 605 -6.38 -6.09 -11.31
CA ILE A 605 -7.67 -5.88 -11.98
C ILE A 605 -7.57 -4.66 -12.90
N ARG A 606 -8.13 -4.80 -14.10
CA ARG A 606 -8.16 -3.75 -15.13
C ARG A 606 -9.57 -3.36 -15.51
N PHE A 607 -9.77 -2.07 -15.76
CA PHE A 607 -11.01 -1.51 -16.31
C PHE A 607 -10.65 -0.51 -17.42
N GLY A 608 -11.40 -0.52 -18.52
CA GLY A 608 -11.16 0.44 -19.60
C GLY A 608 -12.18 0.34 -20.73
N SER A 609 -11.86 0.99 -21.84
CA SER A 609 -12.71 0.94 -23.04
C SER A 609 -12.71 -0.46 -23.67
N ALA A 610 -13.86 -0.92 -24.17
CA ALA A 610 -13.92 -2.10 -25.04
C ALA A 610 -13.27 -1.79 -26.40
N ARG A 611 -12.63 -2.78 -27.01
CA ARG A 611 -11.78 -2.69 -28.24
C ARG A 611 -11.99 -1.45 -29.12
N SER A 612 -11.08 -0.49 -28.96
CA SER A 612 -10.69 0.47 -30.02
C SER A 612 -9.48 -0.10 -30.79
N ARG A 613 -9.27 0.31 -32.05
CA ARG A 613 -8.14 -0.09 -32.94
C ARG A 613 -6.72 0.17 -32.38
N SER A 614 -6.61 0.73 -31.18
CA SER A 614 -5.38 1.07 -30.47
C SER A 614 -5.47 0.51 -29.04
N GLU A 615 -4.81 -0.62 -28.78
CA GLU A 615 -4.63 -1.21 -27.45
C GLU A 615 -3.59 -0.41 -26.62
N SER A 616 -3.74 0.91 -26.53
CA SER A 616 -2.83 1.72 -25.71
C SER A 616 -3.08 1.45 -24.21
N PRO A 617 -2.04 1.14 -23.42
CA PRO A 617 -2.15 1.04 -21.96
C PRO A 617 -2.74 2.29 -21.30
N SER A 618 -2.63 3.46 -21.97
CA SER A 618 -3.14 4.74 -21.48
C SER A 618 -4.67 4.82 -21.33
N ASN A 619 -5.43 3.90 -21.95
CA ASN A 619 -6.89 3.89 -21.90
C ASN A 619 -7.47 2.96 -20.82
N ARG A 620 -6.63 2.47 -19.91
CA ARG A 620 -7.01 1.53 -18.85
C ARG A 620 -6.62 2.08 -17.49
N SER A 621 -7.45 1.83 -16.49
CA SER A 621 -7.13 1.99 -15.09
C SER A 621 -6.87 0.62 -14.47
N LEU A 622 -6.03 0.59 -13.43
CA LEU A 622 -5.64 -0.62 -12.71
C LEU A 622 -5.87 -0.48 -11.22
N GLU A 623 -6.14 -1.59 -10.55
CA GLU A 623 -6.19 -1.68 -9.09
C GLU A 623 -5.77 -3.07 -8.60
N LEU A 624 -5.25 -3.14 -7.37
CA LEU A 624 -4.92 -4.41 -6.72
C LEU A 624 -6.15 -4.99 -5.98
N PRO A 625 -6.44 -6.31 -6.12
CA PRO A 625 -7.40 -7.00 -5.28
C PRO A 625 -6.88 -7.09 -3.82
N PRO A 626 -7.78 -7.22 -2.82
CA PRO A 626 -9.23 -7.28 -2.93
C PRO A 626 -9.89 -5.91 -3.19
N LEU A 627 -10.96 -5.89 -3.99
CA LEU A 627 -11.84 -4.73 -4.19
C LEU A 627 -13.09 -4.81 -3.32
N ASN A 628 -13.63 -3.65 -2.99
CA ASN A 628 -15.00 -3.45 -2.50
C ASN A 628 -15.70 -2.46 -3.46
N GLY A 629 -17.00 -2.24 -3.29
CA GLY A 629 -17.77 -1.33 -4.16
C GLY A 629 -17.12 0.06 -4.31
N PHE A 630 -16.63 0.64 -3.21
CA PHE A 630 -15.95 1.94 -3.26
C PHE A 630 -14.69 1.94 -4.15
N LEU A 631 -13.82 0.93 -4.00
CA LEU A 631 -12.60 0.84 -4.81
C LEU A 631 -12.91 0.52 -6.27
N ALA A 632 -13.95 -0.28 -6.53
CA ALA A 632 -14.46 -0.56 -7.86
C ALA A 632 -14.96 0.73 -8.54
N ARG A 633 -15.78 1.53 -7.84
CA ARG A 633 -16.21 2.87 -8.30
C ARG A 633 -15.02 3.76 -8.63
N ARG A 634 -14.02 3.84 -7.74
CA ARG A 634 -12.81 4.66 -7.97
C ARG A 634 -11.98 4.14 -9.15
N LEU A 635 -11.87 2.83 -9.32
CA LEU A 635 -11.22 2.23 -10.48
C LEU A 635 -11.91 2.69 -11.78
N MET A 636 -13.24 2.67 -11.81
CA MET A 636 -14.05 3.15 -12.94
C MET A 636 -13.83 4.65 -13.18
N GLU A 637 -13.99 5.48 -12.16
CA GLU A 637 -13.88 6.96 -12.23
C GLU A 637 -12.51 7.48 -12.72
N ARG A 638 -11.46 6.69 -12.50
CA ARG A 638 -10.10 7.02 -12.96
C ARG A 638 -9.90 6.75 -14.45
N SER A 639 -10.70 5.88 -15.04
CA SER A 639 -10.54 5.52 -16.45
C SER A 639 -10.95 6.66 -17.38
N PRO A 640 -10.26 6.86 -18.52
CA PRO A 640 -10.68 7.82 -19.52
C PRO A 640 -12.08 7.55 -20.07
N VAL A 641 -12.45 6.28 -20.28
CA VAL A 641 -13.78 5.90 -20.80
C VAL A 641 -14.89 6.35 -19.85
N TRP A 642 -14.68 6.28 -18.54
CA TRP A 642 -15.63 6.82 -17.59
C TRP A 642 -15.76 8.33 -17.73
N ARG A 643 -14.64 9.05 -17.63
CA ARG A 643 -14.63 10.53 -17.57
C ARG A 643 -15.18 11.20 -18.83
N TYR A 644 -14.90 10.62 -20.00
CA TYR A 644 -15.21 11.26 -21.28
C TYR A 644 -16.41 10.62 -22.00
N THR A 645 -16.88 9.45 -21.59
CA THR A 645 -17.94 8.73 -22.31
C THR A 645 -19.08 8.30 -21.40
N LEU A 646 -18.82 7.65 -20.27
CA LEU A 646 -19.89 7.02 -19.47
C LEU A 646 -20.45 7.92 -18.36
N ALA A 647 -19.66 8.86 -17.85
CA ALA A 647 -20.07 9.74 -16.75
C ALA A 647 -21.32 10.54 -17.14
N GLY A 648 -22.40 10.35 -16.38
CA GLY A 648 -23.70 10.99 -16.62
C GLY A 648 -24.60 10.33 -17.66
N GLN A 649 -24.15 9.25 -18.33
CA GLN A 649 -24.97 8.48 -19.28
C GLN A 649 -25.59 7.23 -18.66
N LEU A 650 -24.94 6.66 -17.64
CA LEU A 650 -25.40 5.44 -16.97
C LEU A 650 -26.36 5.75 -15.82
N SER A 651 -27.36 4.89 -15.62
CA SER A 651 -28.23 4.93 -14.44
C SER A 651 -27.46 4.53 -13.18
N PRO A 652 -27.87 4.95 -11.98
CA PRO A 652 -27.25 4.50 -10.74
C PRO A 652 -27.18 2.97 -10.62
N ARG A 653 -28.25 2.26 -11.01
CA ARG A 653 -28.30 0.79 -10.98
C ARG A 653 -27.31 0.11 -11.93
N ALA A 654 -27.15 0.64 -13.15
CA ALA A 654 -26.15 0.12 -14.08
C ALA A 654 -24.73 0.28 -13.53
N VAL A 655 -24.51 1.36 -12.79
CA VAL A 655 -23.23 1.61 -12.16
C VAL A 655 -22.98 0.67 -10.99
N ASP A 656 -23.97 0.46 -10.11
CA ASP A 656 -23.88 -0.51 -9.02
C ASP A 656 -23.65 -1.94 -9.56
N ALA A 657 -24.28 -2.30 -10.68
CA ALA A 657 -24.06 -3.59 -11.35
C ALA A 657 -22.63 -3.72 -11.93
N LEU A 658 -22.04 -2.65 -12.46
CA LEU A 658 -20.64 -2.66 -12.90
C LEU A 658 -19.66 -2.78 -11.72
N GLU A 659 -19.98 -2.12 -10.59
CA GLU A 659 -19.22 -2.24 -9.37
C GLU A 659 -19.23 -3.68 -8.85
N ASP A 660 -20.41 -4.31 -8.78
CA ASP A 660 -20.56 -5.71 -8.37
C ASP A 660 -19.74 -6.65 -9.27
N VAL A 661 -19.81 -6.50 -10.60
CA VAL A 661 -18.99 -7.32 -11.52
C VAL A 661 -17.48 -7.19 -11.20
N LEU A 662 -16.98 -5.98 -10.93
CA LEU A 662 -15.57 -5.79 -10.56
C LEU A 662 -15.21 -6.41 -9.20
N VAL A 663 -16.11 -6.33 -8.22
CA VAL A 663 -15.96 -6.98 -6.91
C VAL A 663 -15.94 -8.51 -7.07
N ARG A 664 -16.85 -9.09 -7.86
CA ARG A 664 -16.87 -10.53 -8.16
C ARG A 664 -15.63 -11.01 -8.92
N ILE A 665 -15.12 -10.23 -9.86
CA ILE A 665 -13.82 -10.51 -10.51
C ILE A 665 -12.69 -10.53 -9.46
N SER A 666 -12.75 -9.63 -8.47
CA SER A 666 -11.81 -9.63 -7.36
C SER A 666 -11.96 -10.87 -6.46
N GLU A 667 -13.18 -11.32 -6.18
CA GLU A 667 -13.44 -12.54 -5.40
C GLU A 667 -12.86 -13.78 -6.09
N ILE A 668 -13.05 -13.89 -7.41
CA ILE A 668 -12.51 -14.98 -8.23
C ILE A 668 -11.01 -15.15 -8.00
N VAL A 669 -10.22 -14.09 -8.14
CA VAL A 669 -8.75 -14.19 -8.05
C VAL A 669 -8.22 -14.27 -6.63
N CYS A 670 -8.98 -13.79 -5.64
CA CYS A 670 -8.68 -14.03 -4.23
C CYS A 670 -8.85 -15.52 -3.89
N ALA A 671 -9.91 -16.16 -4.40
CA ALA A 671 -10.26 -17.53 -4.05
C ALA A 671 -9.56 -18.60 -4.91
N LEU A 672 -9.19 -18.26 -6.15
CA LEU A 672 -8.64 -19.19 -7.14
C LEU A 672 -7.23 -18.74 -7.58
N PRO A 673 -6.16 -19.14 -6.85
CA PRO A 673 -4.78 -18.78 -7.18
C PRO A 673 -4.31 -19.33 -8.53
N ASP A 674 -5.01 -20.33 -9.06
CA ASP A 674 -4.74 -20.96 -10.35
C ASP A 674 -4.99 -20.05 -11.55
N ILE A 675 -5.72 -18.94 -11.40
CA ILE A 675 -6.05 -18.05 -12.51
C ILE A 675 -4.85 -17.16 -12.86
N GLU A 676 -4.43 -17.24 -14.13
CA GLU A 676 -3.36 -16.42 -14.70
C GLU A 676 -3.94 -15.12 -15.27
N THR A 677 -4.95 -15.21 -16.13
CA THR A 677 -5.63 -14.04 -16.70
C THR A 677 -7.14 -14.24 -16.83
N ILE A 678 -7.86 -13.13 -16.75
CA ILE A 678 -9.27 -13.01 -17.11
C ILE A 678 -9.39 -11.86 -18.11
N ASP A 679 -10.03 -12.09 -19.25
CA ASP A 679 -10.34 -11.05 -20.24
C ASP A 679 -11.82 -11.09 -20.55
N ILE A 680 -12.56 -10.07 -20.11
CA ILE A 680 -13.97 -9.88 -20.41
C ILE A 680 -14.10 -8.66 -21.32
N ASP A 681 -14.35 -8.91 -22.61
CA ASP A 681 -14.28 -7.87 -23.62
C ASP A 681 -15.16 -8.18 -24.85
N PRO A 682 -16.36 -7.58 -24.96
CA PRO A 682 -16.90 -6.53 -24.10
C PRO A 682 -17.70 -7.05 -22.90
N VAL A 683 -17.72 -6.26 -21.83
CA VAL A 683 -18.88 -6.15 -20.93
C VAL A 683 -19.86 -5.16 -21.57
N MET A 684 -21.08 -5.63 -21.79
CA MET A 684 -22.15 -4.88 -22.45
C MET A 684 -23.06 -4.25 -21.40
N ILE A 685 -23.42 -2.99 -21.61
CA ILE A 685 -24.31 -2.22 -20.72
C ILE A 685 -25.51 -1.74 -21.54
N ASP A 686 -26.69 -2.24 -21.20
CA ASP A 686 -27.96 -1.92 -21.86
C ASP A 686 -29.01 -1.53 -20.81
N GLY A 687 -29.25 -0.23 -20.64
CA GLY A 687 -30.03 0.29 -19.52
C GLY A 687 -29.39 -0.14 -18.19
N ASP A 688 -30.17 -0.85 -17.35
CA ASP A 688 -29.71 -1.40 -16.07
C ASP A 688 -29.04 -2.78 -16.20
N ARG A 689 -29.01 -3.37 -17.40
CA ARG A 689 -28.48 -4.72 -17.63
C ARG A 689 -27.00 -4.65 -17.97
N VAL A 690 -26.18 -5.30 -17.15
CA VAL A 690 -24.74 -5.49 -17.37
C VAL A 690 -24.48 -6.97 -17.61
N VAL A 691 -23.86 -7.32 -18.75
CA VAL A 691 -23.56 -8.72 -19.10
C VAL A 691 -22.18 -8.89 -19.73
N ALA A 692 -21.47 -9.94 -19.32
CA ALA A 692 -20.23 -10.39 -19.95
C ALA A 692 -20.56 -11.11 -21.28
N ALA A 693 -20.10 -10.56 -22.40
CA ALA A 693 -20.41 -11.08 -23.73
C ALA A 693 -19.38 -12.11 -24.22
N ASP A 694 -18.10 -11.73 -24.18
CA ASP A 694 -16.96 -12.57 -24.57
C ASP A 694 -16.01 -12.67 -23.38
N THR A 695 -15.59 -13.89 -23.05
CA THR A 695 -14.68 -14.14 -21.93
C THR A 695 -13.58 -15.11 -22.30
N ARG A 696 -12.35 -14.80 -21.90
CA ARG A 696 -11.22 -15.71 -21.97
C ARG A 696 -10.54 -15.81 -20.61
N ILE A 697 -10.37 -17.03 -20.12
CA ILE A 697 -9.68 -17.31 -18.86
C ILE A 697 -8.51 -18.26 -19.12
N THR A 698 -7.33 -17.92 -18.60
CA THR A 698 -6.15 -18.77 -18.66
C THR A 698 -5.68 -19.14 -17.26
N LEU A 699 -5.10 -20.33 -17.14
CA LEU A 699 -4.62 -20.92 -15.90
C LEU A 699 -3.09 -20.86 -15.83
N THR A 700 -2.59 -20.78 -14.61
CA THR A 700 -1.17 -20.91 -14.27
C THR A 700 -0.69 -22.32 -14.62
N ARG A 701 0.59 -22.47 -14.98
CA ARG A 701 1.18 -23.79 -15.31
C ARG A 701 1.22 -24.70 -14.10
N GLU A 702 1.74 -24.20 -12.99
CA GLU A 702 1.77 -24.92 -11.73
C GLU A 702 0.40 -24.82 -11.06
N THR A 703 -0.08 -25.91 -10.48
CA THR A 703 -1.17 -25.80 -9.51
C THR A 703 -0.61 -25.04 -8.33
N ALA A 704 -1.21 -23.90 -8.00
CA ALA A 704 -1.05 -23.36 -6.68
C ALA A 704 -1.73 -24.37 -5.74
N GLY A 705 -0.99 -25.40 -5.33
CA GLY A 705 -1.51 -26.42 -4.42
C GLY A 705 -1.96 -25.76 -3.11
N ASP A 706 -2.24 -26.55 -2.09
CA ASP A 706 -2.38 -26.07 -0.70
C ASP A 706 -1.04 -25.48 -0.17
N ALA A 707 -0.43 -24.57 -0.92
CA ALA A 707 0.95 -24.15 -0.88
C ALA A 707 1.27 -23.18 0.25
N ASP A 708 0.36 -23.03 1.22
CA ASP A 708 0.79 -22.62 2.56
C ASP A 708 -0.29 -22.86 3.62
N ALA A 709 -0.09 -23.89 4.45
CA ALA A 709 -0.85 -24.07 5.70
C ALA A 709 -0.63 -22.89 6.67
N GLY A 710 0.49 -22.16 6.48
CA GLY A 710 0.90 -20.92 7.13
C GLY A 710 -0.07 -19.76 6.93
N LEU A 711 -0.18 -19.33 5.68
CA LEU A 711 -0.78 -18.04 5.29
C LEU A 711 -2.22 -18.16 4.77
N GLY A 712 -2.87 -19.31 4.99
CA GLY A 712 -4.27 -19.51 4.61
C GLY A 712 -4.54 -19.54 3.10
N GLY A 713 -3.54 -19.86 2.27
CA GLY A 713 -3.69 -20.08 0.83
C GLY A 713 -3.63 -18.82 -0.05
N TYR A 714 -3.18 -17.67 0.47
CA TYR A 714 -3.19 -16.41 -0.29
C TYR A 714 -1.83 -15.97 -0.81
N ALA A 715 -0.78 -16.80 -0.81
CA ALA A 715 0.62 -16.43 -1.14
C ALA A 715 0.77 -15.61 -2.45
N HIS A 716 -0.09 -15.87 -3.45
CA HIS A 716 -0.12 -15.15 -4.73
C HIS A 716 -0.58 -13.69 -4.64
N MET A 717 -1.09 -13.23 -3.49
CA MET A 717 -1.65 -11.90 -3.29
C MET A 717 -0.65 -10.97 -2.60
N ALA A 718 -0.45 -9.76 -3.15
CA ALA A 718 0.30 -8.70 -2.48
C ALA A 718 -0.46 -8.08 -1.28
N ILE A 719 -1.78 -8.20 -1.25
CA ILE A 719 -2.61 -7.71 -0.13
C ILE A 719 -3.41 -8.89 0.39
N HIS A 720 -3.28 -9.18 1.69
CA HIS A 720 -4.00 -10.29 2.30
C HIS A 720 -5.51 -10.01 2.26
N PRO A 721 -6.32 -10.88 1.63
CA PRO A 721 -7.77 -10.67 1.54
C PRO A 721 -8.47 -11.00 2.86
N TYR A 722 -9.76 -10.66 2.94
CA TYR A 722 -10.60 -11.03 4.07
C TYR A 722 -10.64 -12.56 4.24
N PRO A 723 -10.24 -13.11 5.41
CA PRO A 723 -10.12 -14.55 5.59
C PRO A 723 -11.50 -15.19 5.84
N ALA A 724 -12.32 -15.28 4.79
CA ALA A 724 -13.70 -15.77 4.82
C ALA A 724 -13.85 -17.15 5.48
N ARG A 725 -12.83 -18.01 5.37
CA ARG A 725 -12.77 -19.33 6.03
C ARG A 725 -12.87 -19.32 7.56
N LEU A 726 -12.68 -18.16 8.19
CA LEU A 726 -12.80 -18.00 9.65
C LEU A 726 -14.23 -17.65 10.10
N VAL A 727 -15.16 -17.42 9.16
CA VAL A 727 -16.58 -17.18 9.47
C VAL A 727 -17.20 -18.47 9.99
N ARG A 728 -17.86 -18.40 11.15
CA ARG A 728 -18.53 -19.52 11.80
C ARG A 728 -19.89 -19.09 12.30
N HIS A 729 -20.94 -19.74 11.83
CA HIS A 729 -22.28 -19.61 12.38
C HIS A 729 -22.47 -20.62 13.51
N LEU A 730 -22.76 -20.12 14.70
CA LEU A 730 -22.81 -20.87 15.95
C LEU A 730 -24.13 -20.59 16.68
N GLN A 731 -24.41 -21.41 17.69
CA GLN A 731 -25.58 -21.24 18.56
C GLN A 731 -25.15 -21.24 20.01
N PHE A 732 -25.80 -20.38 20.80
CA PHE A 732 -25.69 -20.41 22.25
C PHE A 732 -26.41 -21.64 22.83
N LYS A 733 -26.21 -21.91 24.12
CA LYS A 733 -26.89 -23.01 24.82
C LYS A 733 -28.42 -22.89 24.84
N ASP A 734 -28.94 -21.67 24.72
CA ASP A 734 -30.37 -21.37 24.62
C ASP A 734 -30.92 -21.47 23.17
N GLY A 735 -30.08 -21.89 22.21
CA GLY A 735 -30.44 -22.02 20.80
C GLY A 735 -30.34 -20.72 19.98
N SER A 736 -30.10 -19.57 20.62
CA SER A 736 -29.99 -18.30 19.89
C SER A 736 -28.74 -18.28 18.98
N PRO A 737 -28.86 -17.85 17.71
CA PRO A 737 -27.75 -17.85 16.76
C PRO A 737 -26.79 -16.68 17.02
N TYR A 738 -25.50 -16.89 16.77
CA TYR A 738 -24.49 -15.85 16.70
C TYR A 738 -23.43 -16.22 15.67
N THR A 739 -22.71 -15.24 15.15
CA THR A 739 -21.64 -15.45 14.18
C THR A 739 -20.31 -15.01 14.78
N ILE A 740 -19.26 -15.79 14.60
CA ILE A 740 -17.88 -15.32 14.77
C ILE A 740 -17.31 -15.10 13.38
N ARG A 741 -16.77 -13.92 13.12
CA ARG A 741 -16.14 -13.61 11.84
C ARG A 741 -15.00 -12.60 12.00
N PRO A 742 -14.04 -12.55 11.07
CA PRO A 742 -13.07 -11.46 11.03
C PRO A 742 -13.77 -10.10 10.91
N ILE A 743 -13.13 -9.06 11.45
CA ILE A 743 -13.65 -7.68 11.42
C ILE A 743 -13.54 -7.10 10.01
N ARG A 744 -14.49 -6.30 9.59
CA ARG A 744 -14.49 -5.67 8.29
C ARG A 744 -14.42 -4.15 8.43
N PRO A 745 -13.91 -3.42 7.43
CA PRO A 745 -13.90 -1.95 7.47
C PRO A 745 -15.27 -1.35 7.84
N GLU A 746 -16.36 -1.98 7.37
CA GLU A 746 -17.78 -1.61 7.56
C GLU A 746 -18.23 -1.69 9.03
N ASP A 747 -17.51 -2.45 9.88
CA ASP A 747 -17.84 -2.64 11.30
C ASP A 747 -17.54 -1.41 12.18
N ALA A 748 -17.10 -0.28 11.60
CA ALA A 748 -16.69 0.90 12.37
C ALA A 748 -17.83 1.43 13.25
N ALA A 749 -19.05 1.52 12.73
CA ALA A 749 -20.22 1.95 13.51
C ALA A 749 -20.64 0.89 14.55
N PRO A 750 -20.85 -0.40 14.20
CA PRO A 750 -21.12 -1.45 15.18
C PRO A 750 -20.08 -1.56 16.31
N LEU A 751 -18.79 -1.38 15.99
CA LEU A 751 -17.69 -1.41 16.98
C LEU A 751 -17.72 -0.19 17.91
N GLN A 752 -18.06 0.99 17.38
CA GLN A 752 -18.23 2.21 18.19
C GLN A 752 -19.39 2.04 19.17
N ASP A 753 -20.52 1.51 18.70
CA ASP A 753 -21.70 1.28 19.53
C ASP A 753 -21.45 0.22 20.60
N PHE A 754 -20.77 -0.87 20.24
CA PHE A 754 -20.27 -1.85 21.19
C PHE A 754 -19.42 -1.18 22.28
N THR A 755 -18.47 -0.32 21.90
CA THR A 755 -17.58 0.37 22.83
C THR A 755 -18.34 1.31 23.78
N ARG A 756 -19.36 2.01 23.28
CA ARG A 756 -20.23 2.89 24.09
C ARG A 756 -21.06 2.13 25.11
N GLN A 757 -21.49 0.91 24.78
CA GLN A 757 -22.31 0.07 25.64
C GLN A 757 -21.52 -0.64 26.76
N LEU A 758 -20.18 -0.67 26.69
CA LEU A 758 -19.35 -1.25 27.74
C LEU A 758 -19.43 -0.44 29.05
N SER A 759 -19.53 -1.16 30.17
CA SER A 759 -19.45 -0.56 31.50
C SER A 759 -18.10 0.14 31.74
N GLU A 760 -18.04 1.11 32.67
CA GLU A 760 -16.77 1.76 33.07
C GLU A 760 -15.74 0.73 33.56
N HIS A 761 -16.20 -0.31 34.27
CA HIS A 761 -15.36 -1.41 34.72
C HIS A 761 -14.75 -2.20 33.54
N THR A 762 -15.58 -2.63 32.59
CA THR A 762 -15.10 -3.42 31.43
C THR A 762 -14.16 -2.59 30.53
N ARG A 763 -14.42 -1.29 30.35
CA ARG A 763 -13.51 -0.39 29.61
C ARG A 763 -12.17 -0.21 30.31
N TYR A 764 -12.18 0.00 31.62
CA TYR A 764 -10.95 0.12 32.40
C TYR A 764 -10.11 -1.15 32.33
N MET A 765 -10.75 -2.32 32.49
CA MET A 765 -10.08 -3.63 32.39
C MET A 765 -9.50 -3.90 31.00
N ARG A 766 -10.05 -3.27 29.95
CA ARG A 766 -9.64 -3.46 28.56
C ARG A 766 -8.55 -2.49 28.11
N PHE A 767 -8.71 -1.20 28.40
CA PHE A 767 -7.88 -0.14 27.84
C PHE A 767 -6.91 0.47 28.85
N ILE A 768 -7.01 0.07 30.13
CA ILE A 768 -6.28 0.69 31.26
C ILE A 768 -6.50 2.22 31.23
N SER A 769 -7.69 2.63 30.79
CA SER A 769 -8.07 4.02 30.52
C SER A 769 -9.59 4.17 30.52
N PHE A 770 -10.07 5.37 30.85
CA PHE A 770 -11.49 5.73 30.89
C PHE A 770 -12.04 6.20 29.53
N MET A 771 -11.49 5.71 28.42
CA MET A 771 -11.95 6.11 27.07
C MET A 771 -13.41 5.71 26.85
N ARG A 772 -14.29 6.70 26.64
CA ARG A 772 -15.72 6.46 26.42
C ARG A 772 -16.07 6.14 24.97
N GLU A 773 -15.27 6.65 24.03
CA GLU A 773 -15.47 6.54 22.59
C GLU A 773 -14.12 6.37 21.89
N LEU A 774 -14.12 5.75 20.71
CA LEU A 774 -12.95 5.67 19.85
C LEU A 774 -12.97 6.87 18.88
N SER A 775 -11.81 7.50 18.67
CA SER A 775 -11.70 8.55 17.65
C SER A 775 -11.94 7.95 16.25
N PRO A 776 -12.39 8.72 15.24
CA PRO A 776 -12.55 8.22 13.87
C PRO A 776 -11.30 7.53 13.31
N ARG A 777 -10.11 8.06 13.66
CA ARG A 777 -8.82 7.48 13.29
C ARG A 777 -8.55 6.14 13.99
N THR A 778 -8.91 6.04 15.27
CA THR A 778 -8.79 4.78 16.04
C THR A 778 -9.76 3.72 15.52
N LEU A 779 -11.00 4.10 15.18
CA LEU A 779 -11.98 3.20 14.58
C LEU A 779 -11.47 2.63 13.26
N ALA A 780 -11.05 3.50 12.33
CA ALA A 780 -10.50 3.06 11.06
C ALA A 780 -9.29 2.13 11.24
N ARG A 781 -8.38 2.43 12.20
CA ARG A 781 -7.25 1.55 12.52
C ARG A 781 -7.71 0.19 13.06
N TYR A 782 -8.81 0.14 13.82
CA TYR A 782 -9.29 -1.09 14.44
C TYR A 782 -10.09 -1.97 13.49
N THR A 783 -10.74 -1.39 12.46
CA THR A 783 -11.55 -2.13 11.49
C THR A 783 -10.84 -2.43 10.17
N GLN A 784 -9.85 -1.62 9.78
CA GLN A 784 -9.04 -1.85 8.57
C GLN A 784 -7.78 -2.62 8.90
N VAL A 785 -7.99 -3.87 9.28
CA VAL A 785 -6.94 -4.77 9.73
C VAL A 785 -6.10 -5.24 8.56
N ASP A 786 -4.78 -5.23 8.75
CA ASP A 786 -3.85 -5.91 7.87
C ASP A 786 -3.69 -7.36 8.33
N TYR A 787 -4.40 -8.27 7.67
CA TYR A 787 -4.44 -9.69 8.00
C TYR A 787 -3.08 -10.40 7.89
N HIS A 788 -2.07 -9.75 7.31
CA HIS A 788 -0.70 -10.24 7.37
C HIS A 788 -0.08 -10.09 8.77
N ARG A 789 -0.43 -9.03 9.51
CA ARG A 789 0.20 -8.66 10.80
C ARG A 789 -0.75 -8.70 11.98
N GLU A 790 -2.03 -8.82 11.73
CA GLU A 790 -3.04 -8.63 12.75
C GLU A 790 -4.28 -9.43 12.39
N LEU A 791 -4.91 -10.05 13.37
CA LEU A 791 -6.24 -10.65 13.21
C LEU A 791 -7.15 -10.08 14.27
N ALA A 792 -8.30 -9.55 13.86
CA ALA A 792 -9.39 -9.22 14.76
C ALA A 792 -10.65 -9.97 14.37
N LEU A 793 -11.26 -10.62 15.35
CA LEU A 793 -12.51 -11.36 15.27
C LEU A 793 -13.59 -10.61 16.05
N VAL A 794 -14.76 -10.51 15.45
CA VAL A 794 -15.98 -10.02 16.10
C VAL A 794 -16.95 -11.18 16.27
N ALA A 795 -17.61 -11.21 17.43
CA ALA A 795 -18.82 -12.00 17.63
C ALA A 795 -20.02 -11.08 17.40
N THR A 796 -20.95 -11.50 16.56
CA THR A 796 -22.11 -10.69 16.14
C THR A 796 -23.43 -11.44 16.25
N ILE A 797 -24.50 -10.69 16.40
CA ILE A 797 -25.90 -11.15 16.34
C ILE A 797 -26.69 -10.22 15.42
N TRP A 798 -27.83 -10.70 14.93
CA TRP A 798 -28.78 -9.88 14.17
C TRP A 798 -29.90 -9.43 15.11
N GLU A 799 -30.16 -8.13 15.14
CA GLU A 799 -31.25 -7.51 15.91
C GLU A 799 -32.11 -6.66 14.99
N THR A 800 -33.39 -6.46 15.34
CA THR A 800 -34.24 -5.52 14.61
C THR A 800 -33.70 -4.09 14.77
N ASP A 801 -33.58 -3.37 13.67
CA ASP A 801 -33.12 -1.99 13.68
C ASP A 801 -34.18 -1.08 14.34
N PRO A 802 -33.86 -0.42 15.47
CA PRO A 802 -34.79 0.48 16.14
C PRO A 802 -35.08 1.76 15.33
N ASP A 803 -34.16 2.18 14.46
CA ASP A 803 -34.28 3.41 13.67
C ASP A 803 -34.95 3.16 12.31
N HIS A 804 -34.92 1.91 11.83
CA HIS A 804 -35.54 1.47 10.57
C HIS A 804 -36.39 0.21 10.78
N SER A 805 -37.67 0.45 11.11
CA SER A 805 -38.64 -0.60 11.39
C SER A 805 -38.73 -1.62 10.24
N GLY A 806 -38.23 -2.83 10.48
CA GLY A 806 -38.29 -3.96 9.52
C GLY A 806 -36.94 -4.40 8.98
N GLU A 807 -35.89 -3.61 9.18
CA GLU A 807 -34.52 -3.99 8.81
C GLU A 807 -33.83 -4.71 9.98
N LEU A 808 -32.93 -5.65 9.66
CA LEU A 808 -32.07 -6.32 10.64
C LEU A 808 -30.71 -5.65 10.61
N ARG A 809 -30.20 -5.27 11.77
CA ARG A 809 -28.84 -4.76 11.94
C ARG A 809 -27.94 -5.80 12.59
N GLU A 810 -26.72 -5.92 12.10
CA GLU A 810 -25.70 -6.73 12.73
C GLU A 810 -25.07 -5.97 13.90
N THR A 811 -25.11 -6.54 15.10
CA THR A 811 -24.60 -5.94 16.34
C THR A 811 -23.41 -6.72 16.87
N VAL A 812 -22.31 -6.02 17.19
CA VAL A 812 -21.11 -6.63 17.79
C VAL A 812 -21.33 -6.84 19.29
N ILE A 813 -21.04 -8.05 19.76
CA ILE A 813 -21.23 -8.48 21.17
C ILE A 813 -19.93 -8.94 21.85
N GLY A 814 -18.85 -9.06 21.10
CA GLY A 814 -17.52 -9.35 21.61
C GLY A 814 -16.45 -9.18 20.55
N VAL A 815 -15.23 -8.89 20.97
CA VAL A 815 -14.08 -8.64 20.09
C VAL A 815 -12.84 -9.33 20.66
N ALA A 816 -12.13 -10.08 19.84
CA ALA A 816 -10.82 -10.63 20.17
C ALA A 816 -9.85 -10.34 19.04
N ARG A 817 -8.62 -9.94 19.35
CA ARG A 817 -7.61 -9.68 18.32
C ARG A 817 -6.21 -10.06 18.80
N TYR A 818 -5.30 -10.30 17.86
CA TYR A 818 -3.87 -10.26 18.12
C TYR A 818 -3.16 -9.34 17.12
N LEU A 819 -2.05 -8.76 17.53
CA LEU A 819 -1.12 -8.00 16.71
C LEU A 819 0.27 -8.61 16.81
N LEU A 820 0.96 -8.83 15.69
CA LEU A 820 2.34 -9.31 15.70
C LEU A 820 3.25 -8.34 16.44
N ASN A 821 4.11 -8.90 17.27
CA ASN A 821 5.21 -8.18 17.90
C ASN A 821 6.31 -7.89 16.88
N ALA A 822 7.23 -7.00 17.24
CA ALA A 822 8.32 -6.57 16.36
C ALA A 822 9.33 -7.69 16.04
N ASP A 823 9.27 -8.83 16.73
CA ASP A 823 10.06 -10.03 16.45
C ASP A 823 9.52 -10.85 15.28
N GLY A 824 8.25 -10.66 14.90
CA GLY A 824 7.57 -11.43 13.85
C GLY A 824 7.20 -12.87 14.24
N GLU A 825 7.58 -13.33 15.44
CA GLU A 825 7.36 -14.70 15.91
C GLU A 825 6.31 -14.78 17.01
N SER A 826 6.09 -13.68 17.73
CA SER A 826 5.10 -13.60 18.80
C SER A 826 4.01 -12.58 18.48
N ALA A 827 2.88 -12.69 19.17
CA ALA A 827 1.78 -11.74 19.02
C ALA A 827 1.14 -11.38 20.36
N GLU A 828 0.82 -10.09 20.50
CA GLU A 828 0.06 -9.59 21.65
C GLU A 828 -1.44 -9.76 21.40
N TYR A 829 -2.14 -10.47 22.30
CA TYR A 829 -3.58 -10.70 22.20
C TYR A 829 -4.39 -9.78 23.11
N ALA A 830 -5.65 -9.60 22.73
CA ALA A 830 -6.50 -8.61 23.32
C ALA A 830 -7.98 -9.04 23.18
N LEU A 831 -8.68 -9.31 24.30
CA LEU A 831 -10.09 -9.76 24.34
C LEU A 831 -11.00 -8.78 25.09
N VAL A 832 -12.23 -8.59 24.60
CA VAL A 832 -13.32 -7.91 25.31
C VAL A 832 -14.67 -8.53 24.95
N ILE A 833 -15.55 -8.72 25.94
CA ILE A 833 -16.90 -9.26 25.77
C ILE A 833 -17.89 -8.27 26.37
N GLY A 834 -18.96 -7.96 25.65
CA GLY A 834 -20.00 -7.05 26.12
C GLY A 834 -20.64 -7.56 27.42
N ASP A 835 -20.93 -6.66 28.36
CA ASP A 835 -21.31 -7.00 29.73
C ASP A 835 -22.51 -7.98 29.77
N ALA A 836 -23.53 -7.77 28.93
CA ALA A 836 -24.71 -8.63 28.83
C ALA A 836 -24.44 -10.05 28.28
N TRP A 837 -23.29 -10.25 27.64
CA TRP A 837 -22.92 -11.49 26.93
C TRP A 837 -21.83 -12.29 27.64
N GLN A 838 -21.34 -11.80 28.78
CA GLN A 838 -20.36 -12.49 29.59
C GLN A 838 -20.93 -13.80 30.16
N ARG A 839 -20.04 -14.75 30.48
CA ARG A 839 -20.38 -16.08 31.05
C ARG A 839 -21.24 -16.99 30.13
N ARG A 840 -21.45 -16.61 28.87
CA ARG A 840 -22.11 -17.43 27.83
C ARG A 840 -21.16 -18.29 26.98
N GLY A 841 -19.87 -18.29 27.29
CA GLY A 841 -18.84 -19.07 26.57
C GLY A 841 -18.17 -18.35 25.39
N LEU A 842 -18.57 -17.11 25.07
CA LEU A 842 -17.99 -16.35 23.95
C LEU A 842 -16.48 -16.14 24.04
N GLY A 843 -15.97 -15.78 25.24
CA GLY A 843 -14.54 -15.57 25.43
C GLY A 843 -13.70 -16.81 25.13
N ILE A 844 -14.22 -18.01 25.42
CA ILE A 844 -13.57 -19.28 25.08
C ILE A 844 -13.56 -19.44 23.55
N GLN A 845 -14.71 -19.32 22.90
CA GLN A 845 -14.82 -19.54 21.45
C GLN A 845 -13.98 -18.55 20.63
N LEU A 846 -13.99 -17.27 21.00
CA LEU A 846 -13.19 -16.25 20.34
C LEU A 846 -11.69 -16.52 20.51
N MET A 847 -11.22 -16.81 21.73
CA MET A 847 -9.81 -17.09 21.98
C MET A 847 -9.35 -18.39 21.34
N THR A 848 -10.15 -19.46 21.35
CA THR A 848 -9.82 -20.71 20.65
C THR A 848 -9.65 -20.46 19.15
N THR A 849 -10.59 -19.74 18.53
CA THR A 849 -10.51 -19.40 17.10
C THR A 849 -9.29 -18.53 16.80
N LEU A 850 -8.97 -17.59 17.69
CA LEU A 850 -7.82 -16.70 17.58
C LEU A 850 -6.47 -17.47 17.70
N VAL A 851 -6.37 -18.39 18.67
CA VAL A 851 -5.20 -19.26 18.88
C VAL A 851 -4.98 -20.21 17.70
N ASP A 852 -6.05 -20.82 17.17
CA ASP A 852 -5.96 -21.70 16.01
C ASP A 852 -5.50 -20.95 14.76
N ALA A 853 -5.95 -19.69 14.60
CA ALA A 853 -5.46 -18.83 13.53
C ALA A 853 -3.98 -18.47 13.71
N ALA A 854 -3.55 -18.12 14.93
CA ALA A 854 -2.15 -17.83 15.26
C ALA A 854 -1.23 -19.04 15.02
N ARG A 855 -1.67 -20.25 15.37
CA ARG A 855 -0.95 -21.50 15.07
C ARG A 855 -0.81 -21.73 13.57
N ARG A 856 -1.90 -21.56 12.82
CA ARG A 856 -1.86 -21.68 11.36
C ARG A 856 -0.90 -20.66 10.76
N GLN A 857 -0.91 -19.42 11.23
CA GLN A 857 0.07 -18.39 10.84
C GLN A 857 1.52 -18.75 11.17
N GLY A 858 1.75 -19.80 11.97
CA GLY A 858 3.07 -20.28 12.32
C GLY A 858 3.71 -19.50 13.46
N LEU A 859 2.94 -18.75 14.26
CA LEU A 859 3.48 -18.02 15.41
C LEU A 859 4.00 -18.98 16.47
N ALA A 860 5.08 -18.58 17.14
CA ALA A 860 5.72 -19.35 18.21
C ALA A 860 5.01 -19.15 19.55
N VAL A 861 4.58 -17.92 19.85
CA VAL A 861 3.99 -17.53 21.14
C VAL A 861 2.86 -16.53 20.92
N ILE A 862 1.79 -16.66 21.71
CA ILE A 862 0.76 -15.62 21.85
C ILE A 862 0.70 -15.19 23.32
N GLU A 863 0.78 -13.88 23.57
CA GLU A 863 0.90 -13.34 24.93
C GLU A 863 0.11 -12.05 25.13
N GLY A 864 -0.10 -11.62 26.37
CA GLY A 864 -0.79 -10.39 26.69
C GLY A 864 -0.63 -10.02 28.16
N VAL A 865 -0.82 -8.74 28.47
CA VAL A 865 -0.76 -8.23 29.84
C VAL A 865 -2.17 -8.08 30.40
N VAL A 866 -2.40 -8.65 31.58
CA VAL A 866 -3.71 -8.64 32.26
C VAL A 866 -3.54 -8.11 33.68
N LEU A 867 -4.42 -7.21 34.11
CA LEU A 867 -4.44 -6.75 35.51
C LEU A 867 -4.57 -7.93 36.48
N GLY A 868 -3.72 -7.97 37.52
CA GLY A 868 -3.70 -9.06 38.49
C GLY A 868 -5.00 -9.22 39.29
N ASN A 869 -5.85 -8.19 39.33
CA ASN A 869 -7.18 -8.24 39.94
C ASN A 869 -8.30 -8.71 38.98
N ASN A 870 -8.02 -8.90 37.69
CA ASN A 870 -9.00 -9.38 36.70
C ASN A 870 -9.16 -10.91 36.76
N ARG A 871 -9.70 -11.40 37.89
CA ARG A 871 -9.93 -12.84 38.14
C ARG A 871 -10.72 -13.53 37.02
N PRO A 872 -11.77 -12.94 36.41
CA PRO A 872 -12.48 -13.57 35.31
C PRO A 872 -11.58 -13.89 34.11
N MET A 873 -10.74 -12.93 33.69
CA MET A 873 -9.82 -13.11 32.57
C MET A 873 -8.74 -14.15 32.89
N LEU A 874 -8.12 -14.07 34.07
CA LEU A 874 -7.09 -15.03 34.48
C LEU A 874 -7.65 -16.47 34.56
N THR A 875 -8.88 -16.64 35.06
CA THR A 875 -9.54 -17.95 35.09
C THR A 875 -9.84 -18.48 33.69
N LEU A 876 -10.28 -17.61 32.78
CA LEU A 876 -10.52 -17.95 31.37
C LEU A 876 -9.23 -18.43 30.69
N MET A 877 -8.15 -17.67 30.84
CA MET A 877 -6.85 -17.98 30.22
C MET A 877 -6.24 -19.27 30.78
N GLY A 878 -6.30 -19.48 32.11
CA GLY A 878 -5.85 -20.73 32.72
C GLY A 878 -6.61 -21.96 32.21
N ARG A 879 -7.92 -21.84 31.95
CA ARG A 879 -8.71 -22.93 31.32
C ARG A 879 -8.33 -23.22 29.88
N LEU A 880 -7.79 -22.23 29.17
CA LEU A 880 -7.30 -22.35 27.80
C LEU A 880 -5.83 -22.83 27.75
N GLY A 881 -5.21 -23.11 28.89
CA GLY A 881 -3.85 -23.61 28.99
C GLY A 881 -2.76 -22.53 28.94
N PHE A 882 -3.12 -21.26 29.10
CA PHE A 882 -2.12 -20.19 29.18
C PHE A 882 -1.39 -20.22 30.53
N HIS A 883 -0.09 -19.94 30.48
CA HIS A 883 0.75 -19.66 31.64
C HIS A 883 0.47 -18.24 32.14
N ILE A 884 0.53 -18.05 33.46
CA ILE A 884 0.21 -16.77 34.12
C ILE A 884 1.33 -16.45 35.09
N ASP A 885 2.19 -15.52 34.69
CA ASP A 885 3.33 -15.07 35.47
C ASP A 885 3.10 -13.66 36.02
N VAL A 886 3.83 -13.29 37.06
CA VAL A 886 3.90 -11.90 37.51
C VAL A 886 4.67 -11.10 36.46
N ASP A 887 4.12 -9.96 36.05
CA ASP A 887 4.82 -9.10 35.09
C ASP A 887 6.10 -8.54 35.74
N PRO A 888 7.27 -8.63 35.07
CA PRO A 888 8.55 -8.23 35.65
C PRO A 888 8.70 -6.70 35.79
N ASP A 889 7.97 -5.92 34.98
CA ASP A 889 8.03 -4.46 34.97
C ASP A 889 6.95 -3.83 35.87
N ASP A 890 5.81 -4.51 36.08
CA ASP A 890 4.71 -4.04 36.93
C ASP A 890 4.04 -5.18 37.73
N PHE A 891 4.31 -5.26 39.04
CA PHE A 891 3.74 -6.29 39.93
C PHE A 891 2.20 -6.29 40.02
N SER A 892 1.54 -5.20 39.64
CA SER A 892 0.07 -5.12 39.57
C SER A 892 -0.51 -5.85 38.35
N MET A 893 0.33 -6.19 37.39
CA MET A 893 0.00 -6.89 36.16
C MET A 893 0.43 -8.36 36.20
N ARG A 894 -0.12 -9.14 35.26
CA ARG A 894 0.22 -10.54 35.00
C ARG A 894 0.52 -10.68 33.52
N ARG A 895 1.66 -11.29 33.20
CA ARG A 895 1.99 -11.72 31.85
C ARG A 895 1.30 -13.05 31.60
N VAL A 896 0.46 -13.12 30.59
CA VAL A 896 -0.32 -14.30 30.25
C VAL A 896 0.06 -14.78 28.85
N TRP A 897 0.58 -15.99 28.71
CA TRP A 897 1.17 -16.45 27.45
C TRP A 897 0.94 -17.94 27.17
N LEU A 898 0.96 -18.31 25.90
CA LEU A 898 0.81 -19.68 25.41
C LEU A 898 1.83 -19.94 24.30
N ARG A 899 2.58 -21.04 24.43
CA ARG A 899 3.46 -21.54 23.36
C ARG A 899 2.62 -22.27 22.31
N LEU A 900 2.86 -21.95 21.06
CA LEU A 900 2.08 -22.43 19.91
C LEU A 900 2.85 -23.45 19.06
N ARG A 901 4.18 -23.36 19.03
CA ARG A 901 5.08 -24.35 18.45
C ARG A 901 5.55 -25.34 19.54
N ASN A 902 5.48 -26.63 19.24
CA ASN A 902 6.15 -27.66 20.03
C ASN A 902 7.61 -27.71 19.57
N ASP A 903 8.51 -27.08 20.33
CA ASP A 903 9.93 -27.41 20.21
C ASP A 903 10.18 -28.67 21.05
N ASP A 904 10.06 -29.85 20.45
CA ASP A 904 10.62 -31.08 21.04
C ASP A 904 11.82 -31.52 20.19
N PRO A 905 13.06 -31.24 20.62
CA PRO A 905 14.20 -32.03 20.17
C PRO A 905 14.24 -33.29 21.04
N ALA A 906 13.76 -34.42 20.51
CA ALA A 906 14.11 -35.78 20.91
C ALA A 906 14.39 -36.01 22.43
N THR A 907 13.35 -36.34 23.21
CA THR A 907 13.51 -36.94 24.55
C THR A 907 12.66 -38.19 24.80
N ASP A 908 12.34 -38.96 23.75
CA ASP A 908 11.70 -40.28 23.86
C ASP A 908 12.64 -41.43 23.44
N ALA A 909 13.85 -41.40 23.99
CA ALA A 909 14.76 -42.54 23.99
C ALA A 909 15.42 -42.67 25.36
N GLY A 910 14.74 -43.34 26.30
CA GLY A 910 15.39 -43.79 27.53
C GLY A 910 14.47 -43.99 28.72
N THR A 911 13.74 -45.11 28.76
CA THR A 911 13.55 -45.94 29.96
C THR A 911 12.74 -47.19 29.60
N ALA A 912 13.39 -48.09 28.86
CA ALA A 912 13.13 -49.52 28.97
C ALA A 912 14.48 -50.15 29.34
N GLY A 913 14.63 -50.45 30.63
CA GLY A 913 15.80 -51.01 31.28
C GLY A 913 15.49 -51.23 32.74
#